data_AF-A0A8T1T4G3-F1
#
_entry.id   AF-A0A8T1T4G3-F1
#
_cell.length_a   1.000
_cell.length_b   1.000
_cell.length_c   1.000
_cell.angle_alpha   90.00
_cell.angle_beta   90.00
_cell.angle_gamma   90.00
#
_symmetry.space_group_name_H-M   'P 1'
#
loop_
_entity.id
_entity.type
_entity.pdbx_description
1 polymer ?
#
loop_
_entity_poly.entity_id
_entity_poly.type
_entity_poly.pdbx_seq_one_letter_code
_entity_poly.pdbx_strand_id
1 'polypeptide(L)'
;MEYCEKSTLRDTIDQGLYEDTSRLWRLFREILDGLAYIHEKGMIHRDLKPVNIFLDFDDHVKIGDFGLATDHPAYAAGTIQGEDHSGNHLAKSDPSDNLTGMVGTALYVSPEVQGNTKSSYNQKVDLFSLGIIFFEMSYRPMSTASERIFVLSQLRQPTIEFPKDFDEVKHEKQRSVITWLLRHDPAARPTAVELLKSERLPPPQMEESELHEVLHHTLANVDGKAYRTMMGQIFSQRISPAMDYTYDSDMLKGNFSIRVAKIQQHVCETVSRIFRKHGAVKLHTPLLMPRNRKLYDQIEASYFMDHSGMLLMLPYDLRIPFARFVARNNISNLKRYCIERVYRPRKLDRCHPKELLECAFDIITSSGNSFLPIAETIYTISEIIQEFPVLQERNYSIYLNHTALLKAILLHCGIPEDKLNQVYIILYDAMTEKLTKREVEAKFCNLSLSSNSLCRLYRFIEQKGELNDLSPLINTMIKQKTGVTQLVKHAMKDLEEVMGLLKKLDIKLQVSINLGLVYKVQQHNGVIFQFIAYIKRRQRTVPEILAAGGRYDHLIPQFRGPQTVGPLPSAVGVSIAIDKITAAVSSMEDSVTMGSCDLLVVSVGQMSMTRAISIVKKLWTAGIPADIMYDWSQSQEELQEYCKCSGITYVALVSEKEGNHVKVKSFEKERQTEKRILGCDLVEHLAQKLKTKVCDERSNRETSDNVSVQNLKGSFANTSGLFEPHGTSVAPNVSVIAPEKLPASVRRRYETQVQTRLQTFITNLQQKTSEIEILAVDLSKETIIHFLSLEYDGDEQAFYTTVKQLMSRLPKQRYLQAVCDEIYNIKIEKRIPMLILYSYRDDYYKILF
;
A
#
# COMPACT_ATOMS: atom_id res chain seq x y z
N MET A 1 -12.89 -12.55 -55.78
CA MET A 1 -12.39 -11.37 -55.05
C MET A 1 -13.54 -10.82 -54.23
N GLU A 2 -13.29 -10.48 -52.96
CA GLU A 2 -14.22 -9.67 -52.17
C GLU A 2 -14.39 -8.30 -52.84
N TYR A 3 -15.60 -7.76 -52.82
CA TYR A 3 -15.90 -6.48 -53.46
C TYR A 3 -15.38 -5.33 -52.59
N CYS A 4 -14.33 -4.65 -53.04
CA CYS A 4 -13.74 -3.47 -52.37
C CYS A 4 -14.40 -2.22 -52.97
N GLU A 5 -15.46 -1.75 -52.34
CA GLU A 5 -16.46 -0.89 -52.99
C GLU A 5 -16.03 0.59 -53.16
N LYS A 6 -14.91 1.07 -52.57
CA LYS A 6 -14.70 2.54 -52.47
C LYS A 6 -13.31 3.19 -52.64
N SER A 7 -12.17 2.51 -52.53
CA SER A 7 -10.87 3.20 -52.77
C SER A 7 -9.66 2.27 -52.85
N THR A 8 -8.68 2.66 -53.66
CA THR A 8 -7.30 2.14 -53.61
C THR A 8 -6.49 2.93 -52.58
N LEU A 9 -5.35 2.39 -52.14
CA LEU A 9 -4.39 3.13 -51.30
C LEU A 9 -3.95 4.42 -51.99
N ARG A 10 -3.92 4.46 -53.34
CA ARG A 10 -3.65 5.70 -54.09
C ARG A 10 -4.65 6.79 -53.75
N ASP A 11 -5.95 6.47 -53.77
CA ASP A 11 -7.02 7.43 -53.45
C ASP A 11 -6.88 7.92 -52.00
N THR A 12 -6.52 7.03 -51.08
CA THR A 12 -6.31 7.37 -49.66
C THR A 12 -5.11 8.30 -49.46
N ILE A 13 -4.00 8.06 -50.18
CA ILE A 13 -2.83 8.95 -50.17
C ILE A 13 -3.23 10.34 -50.68
N ASP A 14 -3.94 10.40 -51.81
CA ASP A 14 -4.36 11.66 -52.43
C ASP A 14 -5.36 12.45 -51.58
N GLN A 15 -6.13 11.76 -50.73
CA GLN A 15 -7.05 12.36 -49.75
C GLN A 15 -6.37 12.81 -48.44
N GLY A 16 -5.03 12.74 -48.35
CA GLY A 16 -4.29 13.31 -47.23
C GLY A 16 -3.97 12.35 -46.08
N LEU A 17 -3.75 11.06 -46.35
CA LEU A 17 -3.39 10.05 -45.33
C LEU A 17 -2.25 10.47 -44.39
N TYR A 18 -1.29 11.27 -44.89
CA TYR A 18 -0.14 11.75 -44.12
C TYR A 18 -0.52 12.59 -42.87
N GLU A 19 -1.74 13.12 -42.81
CA GLU A 19 -2.25 13.87 -41.67
C GLU A 19 -2.71 12.95 -40.51
N ASP A 20 -3.16 11.72 -40.81
CA ASP A 20 -3.59 10.72 -39.85
C ASP A 20 -2.51 9.66 -39.63
N THR A 21 -1.55 10.00 -38.77
CA THR A 21 -0.43 9.10 -38.44
C THR A 21 -0.87 7.76 -37.85
N SER A 22 -2.01 7.68 -37.15
CA SER A 22 -2.48 6.43 -36.53
C SER A 22 -3.00 5.47 -37.59
N ARG A 23 -3.87 5.97 -38.47
CA ARG A 23 -4.39 5.21 -39.63
C ARG A 23 -3.26 4.81 -40.57
N LEU A 24 -2.33 5.72 -40.87
CA LEU A 24 -1.15 5.46 -41.70
C LEU A 24 -0.34 4.26 -41.19
N TRP A 25 0.00 4.24 -39.89
CA TRP A 25 0.79 3.14 -39.31
C TRP A 25 0.00 1.83 -39.23
N ARG A 26 -1.33 1.88 -39.00
CA ARG A 26 -2.21 0.71 -39.07
C ARG A 26 -2.21 0.11 -40.47
N LEU A 27 -2.51 0.90 -41.50
CA LEU A 27 -2.50 0.45 -42.90
C LEU A 27 -1.13 -0.07 -43.33
N PHE A 28 -0.05 0.61 -42.95
CA PHE A 28 1.31 0.15 -43.25
C PHE A 28 1.61 -1.22 -42.63
N ARG A 29 1.19 -1.45 -41.37
CA ARG A 29 1.33 -2.75 -40.70
C ARG A 29 0.51 -3.83 -41.40
N GLU A 30 -0.73 -3.54 -41.79
CA GLU A 30 -1.57 -4.50 -42.51
C GLU A 30 -1.00 -4.87 -43.90
N ILE A 31 -0.45 -3.89 -44.66
CA ILE A 31 0.29 -4.18 -45.91
C ILE A 31 1.47 -5.12 -45.64
N LEU A 32 2.21 -4.87 -44.55
CA LEU A 32 3.37 -5.67 -44.17
C LEU A 32 2.99 -7.09 -43.74
N ASP A 33 1.90 -7.26 -42.99
CA ASP A 33 1.31 -8.55 -42.64
C ASP A 33 0.86 -9.32 -43.90
N GLY A 34 0.21 -8.62 -44.84
CA GLY A 34 -0.17 -9.19 -46.14
C GLY A 34 1.03 -9.67 -46.95
N LEU A 35 2.10 -8.87 -47.04
CA LEU A 35 3.34 -9.28 -47.71
C LEU A 35 4.05 -10.43 -47.00
N ALA A 36 4.07 -10.45 -45.66
CA ALA A 36 4.62 -11.56 -44.90
C ALA A 36 3.91 -12.88 -45.24
N TYR A 37 2.58 -12.84 -45.36
CA TYR A 37 1.79 -13.99 -45.77
C TYR A 37 2.08 -14.42 -47.22
N ILE A 38 2.11 -13.48 -48.18
CA ILE A 38 2.43 -13.77 -49.60
C ILE A 38 3.82 -14.42 -49.71
N HIS A 39 4.82 -13.88 -49.00
CA HIS A 39 6.20 -14.38 -49.01
C HIS A 39 6.34 -15.73 -48.29
N GLU A 40 5.57 -15.98 -47.23
CA GLU A 40 5.51 -17.28 -46.56
C GLU A 40 4.99 -18.38 -47.50
N LYS A 41 4.05 -18.04 -48.40
CA LYS A 41 3.57 -18.93 -49.45
C LYS A 41 4.53 -19.09 -50.63
N GLY A 42 5.73 -18.49 -50.58
CA GLY A 42 6.74 -18.58 -51.62
C GLY A 42 6.48 -17.72 -52.85
N MET A 43 5.47 -16.85 -52.80
CA MET A 43 5.11 -15.92 -53.88
C MET A 43 5.83 -14.58 -53.71
N ILE A 44 6.06 -13.89 -54.82
CA ILE A 44 6.60 -12.51 -54.87
C ILE A 44 5.65 -11.68 -55.72
N HIS A 45 5.23 -10.51 -55.24
CA HIS A 45 4.21 -9.69 -55.91
C HIS A 45 4.73 -9.00 -57.18
N ARG A 46 5.93 -8.41 -57.13
CA ARG A 46 6.70 -7.77 -58.22
C ARG A 46 6.11 -6.50 -58.85
N ASP A 47 4.79 -6.29 -58.75
CA ASP A 47 4.13 -5.04 -59.18
C ASP A 47 3.42 -4.33 -58.03
N LEU A 48 4.08 -4.23 -56.87
CA LEU A 48 3.49 -3.58 -55.71
C LEU A 48 3.51 -2.05 -55.90
N LYS A 49 2.32 -1.45 -55.96
CA LYS A 49 2.11 0.00 -56.12
C LYS A 49 0.79 0.42 -55.46
N PRO A 50 0.57 1.70 -55.13
CA PRO A 50 -0.63 2.11 -54.39
C PRO A 50 -1.96 1.78 -55.05
N VAL A 51 -2.01 1.67 -56.39
CA VAL A 51 -3.23 1.30 -57.12
C VAL A 51 -3.56 -0.21 -57.05
N ASN A 52 -2.60 -1.04 -56.62
CA ASN A 52 -2.77 -2.50 -56.46
C ASN A 52 -3.04 -2.90 -54.99
N ILE A 53 -3.18 -1.91 -54.10
CA ILE A 53 -3.53 -2.11 -52.69
C ILE A 53 -4.92 -1.51 -52.49
N PHE A 54 -5.87 -2.33 -52.08
CA PHE A 54 -7.29 -1.98 -51.93
C PHE A 54 -7.67 -1.88 -50.45
N LEU A 55 -8.69 -1.07 -50.17
CA LEU A 55 -9.30 -0.98 -48.84
C LEU A 55 -10.73 -1.51 -48.90
N ASP A 56 -11.10 -2.34 -47.93
CA ASP A 56 -12.48 -2.82 -47.78
C ASP A 56 -13.37 -1.81 -47.04
N PHE A 57 -14.63 -2.18 -46.76
CA PHE A 57 -15.60 -1.28 -46.13
C PHE A 57 -15.19 -0.84 -44.72
N ASP A 58 -14.45 -1.70 -44.00
CA ASP A 58 -14.00 -1.47 -42.63
C ASP A 58 -12.59 -0.83 -42.58
N ASP A 59 -12.10 -0.33 -43.73
CA ASP A 59 -10.80 0.33 -43.86
C ASP A 59 -9.60 -0.63 -43.62
N HIS A 60 -9.77 -1.92 -43.92
CA HIS A 60 -8.70 -2.92 -43.89
C HIS A 60 -8.06 -3.15 -45.27
N VAL A 61 -6.75 -3.44 -45.25
CA VAL A 61 -5.93 -3.62 -46.45
C VAL A 61 -6.14 -4.98 -47.11
N LYS A 62 -6.28 -4.97 -48.43
CA LYS A 62 -6.26 -6.16 -49.30
C LYS A 62 -5.27 -5.92 -50.45
N ILE A 63 -4.27 -6.79 -50.60
CA ILE A 63 -3.30 -6.72 -51.71
C ILE A 63 -3.87 -7.49 -52.91
N GLY A 64 -3.90 -6.87 -54.08
CA GLY A 64 -4.46 -7.45 -55.31
C GLY A 64 -3.56 -7.23 -56.54
N ASP A 65 -4.04 -7.72 -57.69
CA ASP A 65 -3.33 -7.71 -59.00
C ASP A 65 -1.97 -8.44 -59.02
N PHE A 66 -2.06 -9.78 -59.02
CA PHE A 66 -0.91 -10.69 -59.12
C PHE A 66 -0.45 -10.97 -60.56
N GLY A 67 -0.77 -10.10 -61.53
CA GLY A 67 -0.51 -10.34 -62.96
C GLY A 67 0.97 -10.56 -63.35
N LEU A 68 1.91 -10.20 -62.47
CA LEU A 68 3.35 -10.42 -62.61
C LEU A 68 3.95 -11.30 -61.49
N ALA A 69 3.10 -11.86 -60.63
CA ALA A 69 3.54 -12.74 -59.55
C ALA A 69 4.05 -14.07 -60.11
N THR A 70 5.06 -14.66 -59.49
CA THR A 70 5.62 -15.94 -59.92
C THR A 70 5.89 -16.86 -58.76
N ASP A 71 5.75 -18.15 -59.01
CA ASP A 71 6.17 -19.20 -58.09
C ASP A 71 7.66 -19.52 -58.28
N HIS A 72 8.43 -19.35 -57.20
CA HIS A 72 9.83 -19.75 -57.00
C HIS A 72 10.98 -19.11 -57.85
N PRO A 73 12.09 -18.65 -57.21
CA PRO A 73 13.27 -18.10 -57.89
C PRO A 73 14.36 -19.12 -58.26
N ALA A 74 14.06 -20.41 -58.44
CA ALA A 74 15.06 -21.39 -58.86
C ALA A 74 14.43 -22.58 -59.59
N TYR A 75 14.39 -22.57 -60.93
CA TYR A 75 14.49 -23.74 -61.85
C TYR A 75 14.17 -23.27 -63.27
N ALA A 76 15.16 -22.68 -63.95
CA ALA A 76 15.14 -22.49 -65.40
C ALA A 76 16.52 -22.86 -65.97
N ALA A 77 16.87 -24.14 -65.82
CA ALA A 77 17.91 -24.79 -66.60
C ALA A 77 17.49 -26.23 -66.85
N GLY A 78 17.06 -26.49 -68.09
CA GLY A 78 16.80 -27.82 -68.65
C GLY A 78 15.35 -28.28 -68.59
N THR A 79 14.59 -28.15 -69.67
CA THR A 79 14.34 -29.25 -70.63
C THR A 79 13.47 -28.78 -71.80
N ILE A 80 13.56 -29.54 -72.89
CA ILE A 80 13.22 -29.27 -74.29
C ILE A 80 11.85 -29.89 -74.66
N GLN A 81 11.17 -29.30 -75.66
CA GLN A 81 10.08 -29.82 -76.54
C GLN A 81 8.68 -30.03 -75.90
N GLY A 82 7.66 -29.26 -76.33
CA GLY A 82 6.66 -29.57 -77.38
C GLY A 82 5.27 -29.49 -76.70
N GLU A 83 4.15 -29.02 -77.23
CA GLU A 83 3.60 -28.84 -78.57
C GLU A 83 2.56 -27.69 -78.57
N ASP A 84 2.14 -27.32 -79.78
CA ASP A 84 1.15 -26.31 -80.17
C ASP A 84 -0.21 -26.36 -79.46
N HIS A 85 -0.82 -25.18 -79.26
CA HIS A 85 -2.12 -24.89 -79.86
C HIS A 85 -2.43 -23.38 -79.91
N SER A 86 -2.87 -22.97 -81.10
CA SER A 86 -3.20 -21.63 -81.55
C SER A 86 -4.42 -21.01 -80.85
N GLY A 87 -4.41 -19.69 -80.67
CA GLY A 87 -5.55 -18.89 -80.21
C GLY A 87 -5.33 -17.41 -80.43
N ASN A 88 -5.66 -16.96 -81.64
CA ASN A 88 -5.53 -15.60 -82.15
C ASN A 88 -6.54 -14.64 -81.47
N HIS A 89 -6.09 -13.57 -80.81
CA HIS A 89 -6.93 -12.37 -80.57
C HIS A 89 -6.10 -11.09 -80.65
N LEU A 90 -6.21 -10.44 -81.80
CA LEU A 90 -5.84 -9.05 -82.05
C LEU A 90 -6.79 -8.12 -81.27
N ALA A 91 -6.24 -7.27 -80.42
CA ALA A 91 -6.87 -6.01 -80.04
C ALA A 91 -5.85 -4.87 -80.31
N LYS A 92 -6.21 -4.01 -81.27
CA LYS A 92 -5.52 -2.76 -81.55
C LYS A 92 -5.81 -1.77 -80.42
N SER A 93 -4.78 -1.11 -79.91
CA SER A 93 -4.91 0.14 -79.15
C SER A 93 -3.77 1.10 -79.48
N ASP A 94 -4.11 2.37 -79.60
CA ASP A 94 -3.28 3.50 -80.03
C ASP A 94 -1.91 3.63 -79.35
N PRO A 95 -0.86 4.14 -80.02
CA PRO A 95 0.49 4.21 -79.47
C PRO A 95 0.76 5.41 -78.52
N SER A 96 -0.22 6.27 -78.25
CA SER A 96 0.04 7.56 -77.56
C SER A 96 -0.20 7.58 -76.05
N ASP A 97 -0.86 6.58 -75.46
CA ASP A 97 -1.20 6.57 -74.01
C ASP A 97 -0.37 5.58 -73.15
N ASN A 98 0.44 4.71 -73.78
CA ASN A 98 1.23 3.70 -73.07
C ASN A 98 2.54 4.24 -72.47
N LEU A 99 3.00 5.42 -72.88
CA LEU A 99 4.31 5.94 -72.47
C LEU A 99 4.31 6.49 -71.03
N THR A 100 3.19 7.03 -70.55
CA THR A 100 3.01 7.54 -69.18
C THR A 100 2.76 6.42 -68.16
N GLY A 101 2.04 5.36 -68.54
CA GLY A 101 1.76 4.19 -67.69
C GLY A 101 3.00 3.33 -67.38
N MET A 102 3.89 3.15 -68.38
CA MET A 102 5.17 2.44 -68.19
C MET A 102 6.14 3.23 -67.29
N VAL A 103 6.14 4.57 -67.38
CA VAL A 103 6.98 5.44 -66.55
C VAL A 103 6.50 5.45 -65.09
N GLY A 104 5.19 5.39 -64.83
CA GLY A 104 4.62 5.39 -63.48
C GLY A 104 4.94 4.13 -62.66
N THR A 105 4.98 2.96 -63.32
CA THR A 105 5.30 1.69 -62.65
C THR A 105 6.80 1.57 -62.34
N ALA A 106 7.66 2.16 -63.18
CA ALA A 106 9.12 2.12 -63.00
C ALA A 106 9.63 2.79 -61.71
N LEU A 107 8.83 3.67 -61.09
CA LEU A 107 9.19 4.39 -59.85
C LEU A 107 9.19 3.49 -58.60
N TYR A 108 8.50 2.35 -58.62
CA TYR A 108 8.41 1.41 -57.49
C TYR A 108 9.35 0.20 -57.63
N VAL A 109 9.87 -0.04 -58.83
CA VAL A 109 10.70 -1.22 -59.14
C VAL A 109 12.06 -1.10 -58.45
N SER A 110 12.49 -2.15 -57.76
CA SER A 110 13.79 -2.20 -57.08
C SER A 110 14.99 -2.09 -58.06
N PRO A 111 16.14 -1.50 -57.65
CA PRO A 111 17.32 -1.34 -58.51
C PRO A 111 17.81 -2.65 -59.15
N GLU A 112 17.75 -3.75 -58.39
CA GLU A 112 18.16 -5.09 -58.83
C GLU A 112 17.30 -5.70 -59.94
N VAL A 113 16.11 -5.14 -60.21
CA VAL A 113 15.21 -5.57 -61.29
C VAL A 113 15.40 -4.71 -62.55
N GLN A 114 15.94 -3.49 -62.43
CA GLN A 114 16.22 -2.57 -63.55
C GLN A 114 17.59 -2.79 -64.21
N GLY A 115 18.56 -3.38 -63.49
CA GLY A 115 19.89 -3.70 -64.03
C GLY A 115 19.86 -4.93 -64.94
N ASN A 116 20.44 -4.83 -66.13
CA ASN A 116 20.44 -5.89 -67.17
C ASN A 116 21.34 -7.11 -66.84
N THR A 117 21.49 -7.45 -65.56
CA THR A 117 22.25 -8.60 -65.07
C THR A 117 21.31 -9.72 -64.69
N LYS A 118 21.52 -10.92 -65.25
CA LYS A 118 20.81 -12.18 -64.92
C LYS A 118 21.05 -12.61 -63.47
N SER A 119 20.56 -11.83 -62.52
CA SER A 119 20.62 -12.11 -61.09
C SER A 119 19.23 -12.54 -60.64
N SER A 120 19.11 -13.74 -60.08
CA SER A 120 17.89 -14.23 -59.43
C SER A 120 17.52 -13.28 -58.29
N TYR A 121 16.43 -12.53 -58.44
CA TYR A 121 15.90 -11.64 -57.40
C TYR A 121 14.94 -12.38 -56.46
N ASN A 122 14.85 -11.92 -55.21
CA ASN A 122 14.10 -12.58 -54.13
C ASN A 122 12.93 -11.70 -53.63
N GLN A 123 12.23 -12.13 -52.58
CA GLN A 123 11.07 -11.42 -52.04
C GLN A 123 11.34 -9.98 -51.54
N LYS A 124 12.61 -9.58 -51.37
CA LYS A 124 12.99 -8.24 -50.93
C LYS A 124 12.63 -7.15 -51.95
N VAL A 125 12.39 -7.50 -53.22
CA VAL A 125 11.97 -6.53 -54.24
C VAL A 125 10.68 -5.81 -53.84
N ASP A 126 9.70 -6.54 -53.28
CA ASP A 126 8.43 -5.97 -52.81
C ASP A 126 8.64 -5.01 -51.63
N LEU A 127 9.68 -5.25 -50.81
CA LEU A 127 10.01 -4.37 -49.67
C LEU A 127 10.63 -3.05 -50.15
N PHE A 128 11.33 -3.03 -51.29
CA PHE A 128 11.79 -1.77 -51.88
C PHE A 128 10.60 -0.95 -52.38
N SER A 129 9.68 -1.60 -53.10
CA SER A 129 8.45 -0.97 -53.56
C SER A 129 7.64 -0.43 -52.38
N LEU A 130 7.53 -1.20 -51.30
CA LEU A 130 6.90 -0.76 -50.05
C LEU A 130 7.59 0.47 -49.43
N GLY A 131 8.92 0.59 -49.53
CA GLY A 131 9.65 1.77 -49.06
C GLY A 131 9.24 3.06 -49.78
N ILE A 132 9.02 2.98 -51.10
CA ILE A 132 8.52 4.10 -51.91
C ILE A 132 7.05 4.40 -51.56
N ILE A 133 6.21 3.37 -51.45
CA ILE A 133 4.80 3.51 -51.05
C ILE A 133 4.68 4.17 -49.68
N PHE A 134 5.48 3.73 -48.71
CA PHE A 134 5.44 4.23 -47.35
C PHE A 134 5.89 5.69 -47.24
N PHE A 135 6.85 6.11 -48.07
CA PHE A 135 7.17 7.52 -48.22
C PHE A 135 5.97 8.31 -48.73
N GLU A 136 5.30 7.84 -49.80
CA GLU A 136 4.12 8.52 -50.34
C GLU A 136 2.95 8.56 -49.34
N MET A 137 2.76 7.52 -48.52
CA MET A 137 1.79 7.53 -47.43
C MET A 137 2.12 8.61 -46.38
N SER A 138 3.40 8.87 -46.16
CA SER A 138 3.92 9.77 -45.12
C SER A 138 4.12 11.21 -45.57
N TYR A 139 3.95 11.50 -46.86
CA TYR A 139 4.22 12.80 -47.45
C TYR A 139 2.95 13.40 -48.05
N ARG A 140 2.89 14.74 -48.13
CA ARG A 140 1.73 15.39 -48.74
C ARG A 140 1.55 14.92 -50.20
N PRO A 141 0.31 14.92 -50.74
CA PRO A 141 0.10 14.66 -52.15
C PRO A 141 0.90 15.61 -53.04
N MET A 142 1.57 15.06 -54.05
CA MET A 142 2.35 15.82 -55.04
C MET A 142 1.44 16.26 -56.18
N SER A 143 1.41 17.56 -56.47
CA SER A 143 0.39 18.17 -57.34
C SER A 143 0.63 17.90 -58.83
N THR A 144 1.86 17.57 -59.23
CA THR A 144 2.21 17.29 -60.63
C THR A 144 2.97 15.97 -60.79
N ALA A 145 2.78 15.30 -61.92
CA ALA A 145 3.53 14.09 -62.25
C ALA A 145 5.05 14.34 -62.28
N SER A 146 5.48 15.52 -62.75
CA SER A 146 6.89 15.92 -62.80
C SER A 146 7.51 16.05 -61.40
N GLU A 147 6.79 16.68 -60.45
CA GLU A 147 7.21 16.76 -59.05
C GLU A 147 7.37 15.36 -58.45
N ARG A 148 6.38 14.49 -58.68
CA ARG A 148 6.40 13.10 -58.20
C ARG A 148 7.57 12.30 -58.75
N ILE A 149 7.83 12.38 -60.06
CA ILE A 149 8.98 11.72 -60.68
C ILE A 149 10.29 12.25 -60.07
N PHE A 150 10.41 13.57 -59.92
CA PHE A 150 11.61 14.19 -59.34
C PHE A 150 11.86 13.70 -57.91
N VAL A 151 10.88 13.84 -57.00
CA VAL A 151 11.01 13.45 -55.60
C VAL A 151 11.31 11.97 -55.44
N LEU A 152 10.56 11.10 -56.11
CA LEU A 152 10.76 9.65 -56.00
C LEU A 152 12.09 9.20 -56.63
N SER A 153 12.59 9.90 -57.65
CA SER A 153 13.92 9.61 -58.22
C SER A 153 15.07 9.91 -57.25
N GLN A 154 14.92 10.92 -56.38
CA GLN A 154 15.91 11.24 -55.34
C GLN A 154 15.95 10.20 -54.23
N LEU A 155 14.77 9.69 -53.82
CA LEU A 155 14.69 8.61 -52.82
C LEU A 155 15.30 7.30 -53.31
N ARG A 156 15.34 7.08 -54.63
CA ARG A 156 15.88 5.87 -55.25
C ARG A 156 17.42 5.89 -55.37
N GLN A 157 18.09 6.99 -55.05
CA GLN A 157 19.56 7.06 -55.10
C GLN A 157 20.21 6.17 -54.01
N PRO A 158 21.44 5.68 -54.19
CA PRO A 158 22.15 4.92 -53.16
C PRO A 158 22.29 5.69 -51.84
N THR A 159 22.47 7.01 -51.95
CA THR A 159 22.33 7.98 -50.86
C THR A 159 20.95 8.61 -50.95
N ILE A 160 20.03 8.15 -50.09
CA ILE A 160 18.63 8.59 -50.10
C ILE A 160 18.55 10.06 -49.74
N GLU A 161 18.00 10.88 -50.65
CA GLU A 161 17.74 12.29 -50.42
C GLU A 161 16.24 12.52 -50.19
N PHE A 162 15.86 12.85 -48.96
CA PHE A 162 14.49 13.22 -48.61
C PHE A 162 14.20 14.70 -48.97
N PRO A 163 12.96 15.05 -49.34
CA PRO A 163 12.56 16.45 -49.49
C PRO A 163 12.82 17.28 -48.23
N LYS A 164 13.18 18.56 -48.40
CA LYS A 164 13.57 19.47 -47.29
C LYS A 164 12.45 19.73 -46.29
N ASP A 165 11.22 19.61 -46.73
CA ASP A 165 9.98 19.75 -45.97
C ASP A 165 9.50 18.43 -45.35
N PHE A 166 10.21 17.31 -45.56
CA PHE A 166 10.02 16.06 -44.83
C PHE A 166 10.84 16.08 -43.52
N ASP A 167 10.29 16.80 -42.54
CA ASP A 167 10.91 17.14 -41.25
C ASP A 167 11.59 15.95 -40.54
N GLU A 168 12.83 16.15 -40.09
CA GLU A 168 13.67 15.08 -39.51
C GLU A 168 13.22 14.62 -38.13
N VAL A 169 12.64 15.51 -37.33
CA VAL A 169 12.20 15.22 -35.95
C VAL A 169 10.80 14.62 -35.96
N LYS A 170 9.87 15.24 -36.69
CA LYS A 170 8.47 14.78 -36.80
C LYS A 170 8.37 13.42 -37.47
N HIS A 171 9.23 13.12 -38.44
CA HIS A 171 9.18 11.89 -39.23
C HIS A 171 10.34 10.93 -38.93
N GLU A 172 11.00 11.04 -37.77
CA GLU A 172 12.17 10.23 -37.40
C GLU A 172 11.93 8.73 -37.63
N LYS A 173 10.79 8.21 -37.14
CA LYS A 173 10.41 6.80 -37.30
C LYS A 173 10.15 6.41 -38.75
N GLN A 174 9.42 7.26 -39.50
CA GLN A 174 9.14 7.03 -40.92
C GLN A 174 10.45 7.02 -41.72
N ARG A 175 11.33 8.01 -41.52
CA ARG A 175 12.66 8.08 -42.16
C ARG A 175 13.50 6.84 -41.85
N SER A 176 13.49 6.39 -40.60
CA SER A 176 14.21 5.18 -40.17
C SER A 176 13.75 3.91 -40.89
N VAL A 177 12.44 3.74 -41.06
CA VAL A 177 11.85 2.59 -41.79
C VAL A 177 12.07 2.71 -43.30
N ILE A 178 11.81 3.87 -43.90
CA ILE A 178 12.01 4.13 -45.34
C ILE A 178 13.47 3.89 -45.72
N THR A 179 14.42 4.40 -44.95
CA THR A 179 15.86 4.22 -45.19
C THR A 179 16.27 2.74 -45.15
N TRP A 180 15.62 1.93 -44.32
CA TRP A 180 15.91 0.50 -44.21
C TRP A 180 15.32 -0.29 -45.39
N LEU A 181 14.11 0.06 -45.82
CA LEU A 181 13.43 -0.54 -46.97
C LEU A 181 14.11 -0.19 -48.31
N LEU A 182 14.64 1.02 -48.45
CA LEU A 182 15.27 1.51 -49.69
C LEU A 182 16.78 1.21 -49.79
N ARG A 183 17.33 0.34 -48.95
CA ARG A 183 18.71 -0.16 -49.12
C ARG A 183 18.85 -0.85 -50.48
N HIS A 184 19.85 -0.44 -51.26
CA HIS A 184 20.10 -1.00 -52.60
C HIS A 184 20.61 -2.44 -52.55
N ASP A 185 21.37 -2.81 -51.52
CA ASP A 185 21.73 -4.21 -51.28
C ASP A 185 20.52 -4.96 -50.67
N PRO A 186 19.95 -5.97 -51.37
CA PRO A 186 18.81 -6.75 -50.87
C PRO A 186 19.12 -7.52 -49.58
N ALA A 187 20.39 -7.86 -49.33
CA ALA A 187 20.80 -8.54 -48.10
C ALA A 187 20.72 -7.62 -46.87
N ALA A 188 20.89 -6.30 -47.07
CA ALA A 188 20.80 -5.29 -46.01
C ALA A 188 19.36 -4.77 -45.77
N ARG A 189 18.42 -5.10 -46.65
CA ARG A 189 16.98 -4.77 -46.53
C ARG A 189 16.28 -5.75 -45.56
N PRO A 190 15.25 -5.40 -44.78
CA PRO A 190 14.54 -6.37 -43.92
C PRO A 190 13.64 -7.31 -44.71
N THR A 191 13.30 -8.47 -44.15
CA THR A 191 12.08 -9.21 -44.53
C THR A 191 10.84 -8.56 -43.90
N ALA A 192 9.64 -8.87 -44.42
CA ALA A 192 8.40 -8.38 -43.81
C ALA A 192 8.27 -8.80 -42.33
N VAL A 193 8.63 -10.06 -42.01
CA VAL A 193 8.62 -10.60 -40.64
C VAL A 193 9.65 -9.92 -39.74
N GLU A 194 10.85 -9.63 -40.25
CA GLU A 194 11.89 -8.90 -39.48
C GLU A 194 11.42 -7.48 -39.15
N LEU A 195 10.78 -6.79 -40.09
CA LEU A 195 10.28 -5.44 -39.86
C LEU A 195 9.11 -5.43 -38.87
N LEU A 196 8.17 -6.39 -38.96
CA LEU A 196 7.04 -6.54 -38.02
C LEU A 196 7.47 -6.72 -36.56
N LYS A 197 8.61 -7.37 -36.32
CA LYS A 197 9.20 -7.63 -35.01
C LYS A 197 10.09 -6.50 -34.50
N SER A 198 10.38 -5.49 -35.32
CA SER A 198 11.31 -4.42 -34.96
C SER A 198 10.66 -3.37 -34.04
N GLU A 199 11.46 -2.78 -33.15
CA GLU A 199 11.05 -1.64 -32.31
C GLU A 199 10.82 -0.34 -33.11
N ARG A 200 11.12 -0.36 -34.42
CA ARG A 200 10.93 0.78 -35.33
C ARG A 200 9.46 1.00 -35.67
N LEU A 201 8.61 -0.02 -35.48
CA LEU A 201 7.16 0.09 -35.64
C LEU A 201 6.49 0.47 -34.32
N PRO A 202 5.45 1.32 -34.33
CA PRO A 202 4.58 1.45 -33.16
C PRO A 202 3.92 0.11 -32.81
N PRO A 203 3.61 -0.15 -31.53
CA PRO A 203 2.93 -1.37 -31.11
C PRO A 203 1.58 -1.53 -31.80
N PRO A 204 1.10 -2.77 -32.04
CA PRO A 204 -0.21 -3.00 -32.66
C PRO A 204 -1.30 -2.35 -31.80
N GLN A 205 -2.13 -1.52 -32.43
CA GLN A 205 -3.31 -0.95 -31.81
C GLN A 205 -4.43 -1.99 -31.99
N MET A 206 -4.71 -2.75 -30.95
CA MET A 206 -5.91 -3.59 -30.88
C MET A 206 -7.08 -2.72 -30.44
N GLU A 207 -8.25 -2.91 -31.04
CA GLU A 207 -9.43 -2.16 -30.61
C GLU A 207 -9.78 -2.51 -29.16
N GLU A 208 -10.21 -1.50 -28.39
CA GLU A 208 -10.51 -1.68 -26.97
C GLU A 208 -11.66 -2.69 -26.75
N SER A 209 -12.58 -2.78 -27.71
CA SER A 209 -13.67 -3.76 -27.80
C SER A 209 -13.14 -5.20 -27.85
N GLU A 210 -12.23 -5.48 -28.77
CA GLU A 210 -11.62 -6.80 -28.95
C GLU A 210 -10.82 -7.22 -27.70
N LEU A 211 -10.08 -6.28 -27.10
CA LEU A 211 -9.36 -6.54 -25.84
C LEU A 211 -10.33 -6.95 -24.72
N HIS A 212 -11.43 -6.23 -24.57
CA HIS A 212 -12.43 -6.53 -23.55
C HIS A 212 -13.07 -7.90 -23.77
N GLU A 213 -13.37 -8.28 -25.02
CA GLU A 213 -13.91 -9.61 -25.33
C GLU A 213 -12.92 -10.73 -25.01
N VAL A 214 -11.65 -10.57 -25.40
CA VAL A 214 -10.59 -11.54 -25.08
C VAL A 214 -10.41 -11.70 -23.57
N LEU A 215 -10.40 -10.60 -22.82
CA LEU A 215 -10.30 -10.64 -21.36
C LEU A 215 -11.52 -11.31 -20.74
N HIS A 216 -12.73 -10.96 -21.19
CA HIS A 216 -13.98 -11.55 -20.69
C HIS A 216 -14.01 -13.06 -20.92
N HIS A 217 -13.68 -13.52 -22.14
CA HIS A 217 -13.63 -14.94 -22.47
C HIS A 217 -12.53 -15.68 -21.67
N THR A 218 -11.37 -15.04 -21.48
CA THR A 218 -10.27 -15.60 -20.69
C THR A 218 -10.64 -15.74 -19.22
N LEU A 219 -11.29 -14.75 -18.63
CA LEU A 219 -11.73 -14.76 -17.23
C LEU A 219 -12.90 -15.72 -16.97
N ALA A 220 -13.75 -15.96 -17.98
CA ALA A 220 -14.84 -16.93 -17.89
C ALA A 220 -14.34 -18.39 -17.83
N ASN A 221 -13.18 -18.68 -18.43
CA ASN A 221 -12.59 -20.01 -18.44
C ASN A 221 -11.27 -20.06 -17.65
N VAL A 222 -11.40 -20.16 -16.32
CA VAL A 222 -10.28 -20.19 -15.37
C VAL A 222 -9.34 -21.40 -15.60
N ASP A 223 -9.87 -22.52 -16.10
CA ASP A 223 -9.08 -23.71 -16.43
C ASP A 223 -8.47 -23.66 -17.84
N GLY A 224 -8.67 -22.57 -18.57
CA GLY A 224 -8.17 -22.37 -19.93
C GLY A 224 -6.65 -22.15 -19.98
N LYS A 225 -6.05 -22.51 -21.12
CA LYS A 225 -4.63 -22.22 -21.39
C LYS A 225 -4.35 -20.70 -21.37
N ALA A 226 -5.24 -19.91 -21.96
CA ALA A 226 -5.13 -18.45 -21.99
C ALA A 226 -5.09 -17.85 -20.57
N TYR A 227 -5.96 -18.33 -19.66
CA TYR A 227 -5.99 -17.88 -18.28
C TYR A 227 -4.68 -18.21 -17.54
N ARG A 228 -4.19 -19.45 -17.67
CA ARG A 228 -2.91 -19.86 -17.08
C ARG A 228 -1.73 -19.04 -17.61
N THR A 229 -1.70 -18.76 -18.92
CA THR A 229 -0.67 -17.89 -19.50
C THR A 229 -0.75 -16.48 -18.92
N MET A 230 -1.96 -15.90 -18.84
CA MET A 230 -2.18 -14.57 -18.27
C MET A 230 -1.72 -14.51 -16.80
N MET A 231 -2.13 -15.47 -15.96
CA MET A 231 -1.68 -15.55 -14.57
C MET A 231 -0.17 -15.73 -14.49
N GLY A 232 0.43 -16.59 -15.31
CA GLY A 232 1.89 -16.75 -15.39
C GLY A 232 2.61 -15.43 -15.69
N GLN A 233 2.08 -14.62 -16.61
CA GLN A 233 2.64 -13.30 -16.92
C GLN A 233 2.48 -12.31 -15.76
N ILE A 234 1.30 -12.25 -15.13
CA ILE A 234 1.05 -11.39 -13.97
C ILE A 234 2.01 -11.70 -12.82
N PHE A 235 2.20 -12.98 -12.50
CA PHE A 235 3.10 -13.40 -11.42
C PHE A 235 4.59 -13.33 -11.79
N SER A 236 4.93 -13.18 -13.08
CA SER A 236 6.32 -12.98 -13.54
C SER A 236 6.79 -11.52 -13.55
N GLN A 237 5.93 -10.58 -13.18
CA GLN A 237 6.27 -9.16 -13.13
C GLN A 237 7.45 -8.91 -12.20
N ARG A 238 8.43 -8.12 -12.66
CA ARG A 238 9.60 -7.76 -11.86
C ARG A 238 9.26 -6.66 -10.86
N ILE A 239 9.72 -6.82 -9.63
CA ILE A 239 9.66 -5.79 -8.59
C ILE A 239 10.93 -4.94 -8.70
N SER A 240 10.81 -3.62 -8.80
CA SER A 240 11.99 -2.75 -8.82
C SER A 240 12.60 -2.63 -7.42
N PRO A 241 13.93 -2.44 -7.29
CA PRO A 241 14.57 -2.28 -5.98
C PRO A 241 13.98 -1.14 -5.12
N ALA A 242 13.54 -0.06 -5.77
CA ALA A 242 12.89 1.06 -5.08
C ALA A 242 11.51 0.66 -4.49
N MET A 243 10.75 -0.17 -5.20
CA MET A 243 9.47 -0.69 -4.70
C MET A 243 9.68 -1.61 -3.51
N ASP A 244 10.68 -2.49 -3.59
CA ASP A 244 11.05 -3.39 -2.49
C ASP A 244 11.46 -2.60 -1.24
N TYR A 245 12.39 -1.65 -1.39
CA TYR A 245 12.88 -0.80 -0.29
C TYR A 245 11.78 0.03 0.39
N THR A 246 10.79 0.50 -0.37
CA THR A 246 9.72 1.35 0.17
C THR A 246 8.54 0.57 0.73
N TYR A 247 8.43 -0.74 0.43
CA TYR A 247 7.24 -1.55 0.73
C TYR A 247 6.88 -1.56 2.22
N ASP A 248 7.87 -1.78 3.09
CA ASP A 248 7.73 -1.91 4.54
C ASP A 248 8.45 -0.80 5.33
N SER A 249 9.07 0.16 4.64
CA SER A 249 9.77 1.32 5.23
C SER A 249 8.98 2.05 6.33
N ASP A 250 7.66 2.00 6.22
CA ASP A 250 6.70 2.72 7.05
C ASP A 250 6.11 1.85 8.19
N MET A 251 6.57 0.60 8.36
CA MET A 251 6.12 -0.30 9.44
C MET A 251 6.64 0.15 10.80
N LEU A 252 7.88 0.62 10.88
CA LEU A 252 8.53 1.12 12.08
C LEU A 252 8.58 2.66 12.02
N LYS A 253 7.46 3.32 12.34
CA LYS A 253 7.47 4.79 12.52
C LYS A 253 8.22 5.14 13.81
N GLY A 254 9.53 5.35 13.70
CA GLY A 254 10.44 5.70 14.80
C GLY A 254 11.59 4.70 14.96
N ASN A 255 12.59 5.05 15.76
CA ASN A 255 13.71 4.14 16.05
C ASN A 255 13.18 2.88 16.73
N PHE A 256 13.51 1.71 16.19
CA PHE A 256 13.25 0.44 16.84
C PHE A 256 13.82 0.47 18.26
N SER A 257 12.97 0.22 19.26
CA SER A 257 13.37 0.22 20.66
C SER A 257 13.13 -1.16 21.26
N ILE A 258 14.22 -1.82 21.63
CA ILE A 258 14.20 -3.12 22.33
C ILE A 258 13.33 -3.04 23.60
N ARG A 259 13.33 -1.89 24.28
CA ARG A 259 12.50 -1.62 25.46
C ARG A 259 11.00 -1.76 25.16
N VAL A 260 10.53 -1.19 24.04
CA VAL A 260 9.11 -1.28 23.65
C VAL A 260 8.72 -2.72 23.32
N ALA A 261 9.58 -3.47 22.63
CA ALA A 261 9.34 -4.88 22.35
C ALA A 261 9.25 -5.72 23.63
N LYS A 262 10.12 -5.50 24.61
CA LYS A 262 10.07 -6.17 25.92
C LYS A 262 8.80 -5.83 26.71
N ILE A 263 8.39 -4.56 26.72
CA ILE A 263 7.14 -4.14 27.35
C ILE A 263 5.95 -4.83 26.68
N GLN A 264 5.92 -4.89 25.35
CA GLN A 264 4.86 -5.56 24.60
C GLN A 264 4.79 -7.06 24.96
N GLN A 265 5.95 -7.73 25.07
CA GLN A 265 6.05 -9.12 25.51
C GLN A 265 5.47 -9.30 26.92
N HIS A 266 5.88 -8.47 27.88
CA HIS A 266 5.38 -8.51 29.26
C HIS A 266 3.86 -8.33 29.35
N VAL A 267 3.33 -7.37 28.60
CA VAL A 267 1.89 -7.14 28.50
C VAL A 267 1.19 -8.39 27.97
N CYS A 268 1.70 -8.98 26.88
CA CYS A 268 1.14 -10.20 26.30
C CYS A 268 1.17 -11.40 27.26
N GLU A 269 2.26 -11.59 28.00
CA GLU A 269 2.42 -12.67 28.97
C GLU A 269 1.47 -12.51 30.17
N THR A 270 1.35 -11.28 30.68
CA THR A 270 0.46 -10.93 31.79
C THR A 270 -1.00 -11.14 31.42
N VAL A 271 -1.41 -10.63 30.26
CA VAL A 271 -2.76 -10.82 29.72
C VAL A 271 -3.05 -12.31 29.47
N SER A 272 -2.09 -13.06 28.91
CA SER A 272 -2.20 -14.51 28.70
C SER A 272 -2.34 -15.28 30.02
N ARG A 273 -1.68 -14.85 31.10
CA ARG A 273 -1.82 -15.44 32.44
C ARG A 273 -3.23 -15.22 32.99
N ILE A 274 -3.81 -14.04 32.82
CA ILE A 274 -5.19 -13.73 33.23
C ILE A 274 -6.19 -14.60 32.46
N PHE A 275 -6.04 -14.75 31.14
CA PHE A 275 -6.95 -15.64 30.39
C PHE A 275 -6.86 -17.10 30.80
N ARG A 276 -5.65 -17.59 31.09
CA ARG A 276 -5.45 -18.95 31.62
C ARG A 276 -6.09 -19.13 33.00
N LYS A 277 -6.08 -18.09 33.85
CA LYS A 277 -6.81 -18.09 35.14
C LYS A 277 -8.31 -18.31 34.95
N HIS A 278 -8.90 -17.81 33.85
CA HIS A 278 -10.30 -18.04 33.45
C HIS A 278 -10.53 -19.32 32.63
N GLY A 279 -9.52 -20.19 32.53
CA GLY A 279 -9.63 -21.47 31.82
C GLY A 279 -9.67 -21.36 30.30
N ALA A 280 -9.27 -20.22 29.72
CA ALA A 280 -9.20 -20.07 28.27
C ALA A 280 -7.91 -20.66 27.68
N VAL A 281 -8.04 -21.28 26.52
CA VAL A 281 -6.94 -21.91 25.77
C VAL A 281 -6.46 -20.99 24.66
N LYS A 282 -5.14 -20.92 24.44
CA LYS A 282 -4.56 -20.19 23.30
C LYS A 282 -4.88 -20.93 22.01
N LEU A 283 -5.60 -20.30 21.08
CA LEU A 283 -6.00 -20.92 19.81
C LEU A 283 -5.86 -19.95 18.64
N HIS A 284 -5.09 -20.37 17.63
CA HIS A 284 -4.89 -19.64 16.38
C HIS A 284 -5.80 -20.18 15.28
N THR A 285 -6.16 -19.32 14.34
CA THR A 285 -6.92 -19.67 13.13
C THR A 285 -6.04 -19.45 11.89
N PRO A 286 -6.34 -20.09 10.74
CA PRO A 286 -5.59 -19.85 9.52
C PRO A 286 -5.50 -18.36 9.18
N LEU A 287 -4.30 -17.89 8.81
CA LEU A 287 -4.04 -16.49 8.48
C LEU A 287 -4.87 -16.04 7.28
N LEU A 288 -4.82 -16.79 6.17
CA LEU A 288 -5.53 -16.43 4.94
C LEU A 288 -6.94 -17.04 4.93
N MET A 289 -7.91 -16.23 4.53
CA MET A 289 -9.28 -16.69 4.28
C MET A 289 -9.76 -16.31 2.88
N PRO A 290 -10.65 -17.10 2.25
CA PRO A 290 -11.31 -16.70 1.01
C PRO A 290 -12.11 -15.40 1.20
N ARG A 291 -12.15 -14.56 0.15
CA ARG A 291 -12.94 -13.33 0.17
C ARG A 291 -14.42 -13.61 0.48
N ASN A 292 -14.93 -13.00 1.54
CA ASN A 292 -16.36 -13.05 1.89
C ASN A 292 -17.01 -11.69 1.62
N ARG A 293 -17.73 -11.58 0.50
CA ARG A 293 -18.40 -10.33 0.10
C ARG A 293 -19.47 -9.88 1.09
N LYS A 294 -20.23 -10.81 1.69
CA LYS A 294 -21.36 -10.45 2.57
C LYS A 294 -20.95 -9.77 3.88
N LEU A 295 -19.81 -10.15 4.45
CA LEU A 295 -19.35 -9.66 5.77
C LEU A 295 -18.40 -8.46 5.68
N TYR A 296 -17.79 -8.24 4.52
CA TYR A 296 -16.78 -7.19 4.30
C TYR A 296 -17.09 -6.28 3.12
N ASP A 297 -18.31 -6.30 2.55
CA ASP A 297 -18.66 -5.54 1.33
C ASP A 297 -18.40 -4.03 1.44
N GLN A 298 -18.40 -3.51 2.67
CA GLN A 298 -18.23 -2.09 2.98
C GLN A 298 -16.99 -1.82 3.84
N ILE A 299 -16.17 -2.84 4.10
CA ILE A 299 -14.91 -2.74 4.84
C ILE A 299 -13.78 -2.94 3.83
N GLU A 300 -12.95 -1.92 3.65
CA GLU A 300 -11.70 -2.06 2.92
C GLU A 300 -10.81 -3.05 3.68
N ALA A 301 -10.67 -4.26 3.15
CA ALA A 301 -9.76 -5.29 3.66
C ALA A 301 -8.59 -5.47 2.69
N SER A 302 -7.49 -6.03 3.18
CA SER A 302 -6.33 -6.34 2.35
C SER A 302 -6.55 -7.66 1.62
N TYR A 303 -6.75 -7.57 0.29
CA TYR A 303 -6.97 -8.70 -0.59
C TYR A 303 -5.70 -9.10 -1.32
N PHE A 304 -5.53 -10.40 -1.51
CA PHE A 304 -4.42 -11.00 -2.25
C PHE A 304 -4.98 -12.02 -3.23
N MET A 305 -4.21 -12.30 -4.27
CA MET A 305 -4.54 -13.32 -5.26
C MET A 305 -3.47 -14.39 -5.19
N ASP A 306 -3.87 -15.66 -5.17
CA ASP A 306 -2.92 -16.76 -5.34
C ASP A 306 -2.67 -17.07 -6.83
N HIS A 307 -1.75 -17.98 -7.12
CA HIS A 307 -1.39 -18.36 -8.49
C HIS A 307 -2.55 -19.02 -9.28
N SER A 308 -3.63 -19.43 -8.61
CA SER A 308 -4.84 -19.96 -9.26
C SER A 308 -5.86 -18.87 -9.60
N GLY A 309 -5.60 -17.63 -9.16
CA GLY A 309 -6.55 -16.52 -9.27
C GLY A 309 -7.55 -16.42 -8.14
N MET A 310 -7.43 -17.25 -7.11
CA MET A 310 -8.32 -17.21 -5.96
C MET A 310 -8.04 -15.97 -5.13
N LEU A 311 -9.12 -15.21 -4.84
CA LEU A 311 -9.03 -14.04 -3.96
C LEU A 311 -9.06 -14.46 -2.49
N LEU A 312 -7.94 -14.20 -1.83
CA LEU A 312 -7.69 -14.39 -0.41
C LEU A 312 -7.69 -13.03 0.30
N MET A 313 -7.85 -13.06 1.62
CA MET A 313 -7.90 -11.89 2.48
C MET A 313 -7.09 -12.16 3.75
N LEU A 314 -6.30 -11.15 4.15
CA LEU A 314 -5.69 -11.10 5.48
C LEU A 314 -6.75 -10.76 6.55
N PRO A 315 -6.59 -11.23 7.80
CA PRO A 315 -7.62 -11.07 8.81
C PRO A 315 -7.76 -9.59 9.18
N TYR A 316 -8.93 -9.02 8.88
CA TYR A 316 -9.31 -7.70 9.39
C TYR A 316 -9.65 -7.76 10.89
N ASP A 317 -10.17 -8.87 11.38
CA ASP A 317 -10.29 -9.10 12.82
C ASP A 317 -10.10 -10.58 13.13
N LEU A 318 -9.93 -10.89 14.42
CA LEU A 318 -9.73 -12.26 14.88
C LEU A 318 -11.06 -13.01 15.13
N ARG A 319 -12.20 -12.32 15.00
CA ARG A 319 -13.51 -12.87 15.32
C ARG A 319 -14.11 -13.63 14.16
N ILE A 320 -14.12 -13.06 12.96
CA ILE A 320 -14.67 -13.71 11.76
C ILE A 320 -13.92 -15.03 11.43
N PRO A 321 -12.57 -15.07 11.42
CA PRO A 321 -11.84 -16.33 11.27
C PRO A 321 -12.26 -17.38 12.32
N PHE A 322 -12.49 -16.95 13.55
CA PHE A 322 -12.87 -17.84 14.64
C PHE A 322 -14.31 -18.33 14.54
N ALA A 323 -15.27 -17.47 14.20
CA ALA A 323 -16.65 -17.89 13.93
C ALA A 323 -16.71 -18.95 12.82
N ARG A 324 -15.90 -18.78 11.77
CA ARG A 324 -15.72 -19.78 10.70
C ARG A 324 -15.10 -21.08 11.22
N PHE A 325 -14.09 -21.00 12.08
CA PHE A 325 -13.47 -22.16 12.71
C PHE A 325 -14.44 -22.94 13.60
N VAL A 326 -15.21 -22.25 14.45
CA VAL A 326 -16.25 -22.84 15.32
C VAL A 326 -17.32 -23.54 14.49
N ALA A 327 -17.81 -22.90 13.44
CA ALA A 327 -18.84 -23.46 12.57
C ALA A 327 -18.38 -24.73 11.83
N ARG A 328 -17.13 -24.75 11.34
CA ARG A 328 -16.59 -25.86 10.55
C ARG A 328 -16.19 -27.07 11.38
N ASN A 329 -15.78 -26.85 12.62
CA ASN A 329 -15.38 -27.92 13.54
C ASN A 329 -16.52 -28.33 14.48
N ASN A 330 -17.73 -27.79 14.31
CA ASN A 330 -18.90 -28.06 15.16
C ASN A 330 -18.63 -27.89 16.67
N ILE A 331 -17.88 -26.84 17.03
CA ILE A 331 -17.50 -26.58 18.42
C ILE A 331 -18.72 -26.06 19.19
N SER A 332 -19.07 -26.74 20.27
CA SER A 332 -20.22 -26.40 21.12
C SER A 332 -19.83 -25.65 22.39
N ASN A 333 -18.67 -25.94 22.99
CA ASN A 333 -18.18 -25.30 24.20
C ASN A 333 -16.67 -25.06 24.08
N LEU A 334 -16.23 -23.82 24.23
CA LEU A 334 -14.81 -23.46 24.18
C LEU A 334 -14.61 -22.07 24.77
N LYS A 335 -13.63 -21.92 25.67
CA LYS A 335 -13.07 -20.61 26.04
C LYS A 335 -11.71 -20.47 25.36
N ARG A 336 -11.54 -19.44 24.54
CA ARG A 336 -10.27 -19.20 23.85
C ARG A 336 -9.75 -17.79 24.07
N TYR A 337 -8.45 -17.66 23.92
CA TYR A 337 -7.82 -16.37 23.65
C TYR A 337 -6.86 -16.47 22.46
N CYS A 338 -6.66 -15.36 21.76
CA CYS A 338 -5.71 -15.23 20.67
C CYS A 338 -5.04 -13.85 20.75
N ILE A 339 -3.73 -13.78 20.53
CA ILE A 339 -2.98 -12.52 20.43
C ILE A 339 -2.25 -12.59 19.09
N GLU A 340 -2.76 -11.86 18.10
CA GLU A 340 -2.27 -11.94 16.72
C GLU A 340 -2.38 -10.58 16.01
N ARG A 341 -1.68 -10.46 14.88
CA ARG A 341 -1.73 -9.27 14.04
C ARG A 341 -2.97 -9.30 13.16
N VAL A 342 -3.64 -8.16 13.09
CA VAL A 342 -4.72 -7.89 12.14
C VAL A 342 -4.28 -6.79 11.18
N TYR A 343 -4.83 -6.84 9.97
CA TYR A 343 -4.35 -6.01 8.87
C TYR A 343 -5.41 -5.00 8.45
N ARG A 344 -4.97 -3.77 8.17
CA ARG A 344 -5.79 -2.71 7.58
C ARG A 344 -5.15 -2.26 6.27
N PRO A 345 -5.92 -2.03 5.21
CA PRO A 345 -5.36 -1.52 3.98
C PRO A 345 -4.82 -0.10 4.19
N ARG A 346 -3.85 0.27 3.37
CA ARG A 346 -3.39 1.64 3.21
C ARG A 346 -4.02 2.22 1.95
N LYS A 347 -4.20 3.54 1.91
CA LYS A 347 -4.68 4.25 0.72
C LYS A 347 -3.66 4.24 -0.43
N LEU A 348 -2.39 4.04 -0.10
CA LEU A 348 -1.31 3.98 -1.07
C LEU A 348 -1.17 2.53 -1.54
N ASP A 349 -1.24 2.34 -2.85
CA ASP A 349 -1.02 1.04 -3.47
C ASP A 349 0.43 0.58 -3.33
N ARG A 350 0.65 -0.73 -3.40
CA ARG A 350 1.97 -1.37 -3.36
C ARG A 350 2.79 -1.08 -2.09
N CYS A 351 2.11 -0.97 -0.95
CA CYS A 351 2.74 -0.86 0.37
C CYS A 351 2.27 -1.98 1.29
N HIS A 352 3.09 -2.31 2.29
CA HIS A 352 2.73 -3.25 3.33
C HIS A 352 1.48 -2.75 4.07
N PRO A 353 0.43 -3.59 4.23
CA PRO A 353 -0.75 -3.22 4.99
C PRO A 353 -0.40 -2.79 6.42
N LYS A 354 -1.22 -1.95 7.03
CA LYS A 354 -0.98 -1.57 8.42
C LYS A 354 -1.25 -2.76 9.34
N GLU A 355 -0.24 -3.19 10.08
CA GLU A 355 -0.37 -4.21 11.13
C GLU A 355 -0.83 -3.56 12.44
N LEU A 356 -1.72 -4.24 13.16
CA LEU A 356 -2.16 -3.88 14.50
C LEU A 356 -2.16 -5.14 15.36
N LEU A 357 -1.66 -5.06 16.60
CA LEU A 357 -1.71 -6.20 17.51
C LEU A 357 -3.06 -6.21 18.24
N GLU A 358 -3.90 -7.18 17.90
CA GLU A 358 -5.22 -7.37 18.51
C GLU A 358 -5.19 -8.60 19.40
N CYS A 359 -5.85 -8.51 20.54
CA CYS A 359 -6.10 -9.66 21.40
C CYS A 359 -7.58 -9.95 21.46
N ALA A 360 -7.97 -11.17 21.11
CA ALA A 360 -9.34 -11.65 21.23
C ALA A 360 -9.49 -12.62 22.40
N PHE A 361 -10.59 -12.49 23.14
CA PHE A 361 -11.04 -13.48 24.13
C PHE A 361 -12.49 -13.82 23.83
N ASP A 362 -12.80 -15.12 23.69
CA ASP A 362 -14.10 -15.61 23.27
C ASP A 362 -14.57 -16.77 24.13
N ILE A 363 -15.87 -16.78 24.43
CA ILE A 363 -16.56 -17.85 25.14
C ILE A 363 -17.68 -18.37 24.22
N ILE A 364 -17.56 -19.64 23.84
CA ILE A 364 -18.55 -20.42 23.10
C ILE A 364 -19.25 -21.35 24.08
N THR A 365 -20.59 -21.35 24.08
CA THR A 365 -21.40 -22.25 24.91
C THR A 365 -22.52 -22.89 24.11
N SER A 366 -22.97 -24.07 24.53
CA SER A 366 -24.03 -24.81 23.84
C SER A 366 -25.43 -24.21 24.04
N SER A 367 -25.64 -23.35 25.05
CA SER A 367 -26.94 -22.74 25.38
C SER A 367 -26.90 -21.21 25.27
N GLY A 368 -27.83 -20.64 24.51
CA GLY A 368 -27.98 -19.19 24.32
C GLY A 368 -28.73 -18.44 25.42
N ASN A 369 -29.23 -19.13 26.45
CA ASN A 369 -30.08 -18.53 27.49
C ASN A 369 -29.31 -17.92 28.65
N SER A 370 -27.99 -18.10 28.72
CA SER A 370 -27.18 -17.57 29.82
C SER A 370 -26.45 -16.30 29.40
N PHE A 371 -26.56 -15.26 30.23
CA PHE A 371 -25.81 -14.00 30.11
C PHE A 371 -24.50 -14.00 30.90
N LEU A 372 -24.21 -15.09 31.64
CA LEU A 372 -22.97 -15.25 32.40
C LEU A 372 -21.71 -15.13 31.53
N PRO A 373 -21.63 -15.67 30.30
CA PRO A 373 -20.46 -15.48 29.44
C PRO A 373 -20.15 -14.01 29.12
N ILE A 374 -21.18 -13.16 29.02
CA ILE A 374 -21.02 -11.71 28.81
C ILE A 374 -20.43 -11.08 30.07
N ALA A 375 -20.99 -11.41 31.23
CA ALA A 375 -20.51 -10.90 32.51
C ALA A 375 -19.07 -11.35 32.82
N GLU A 376 -18.74 -12.63 32.58
CA GLU A 376 -17.39 -13.18 32.74
C GLU A 376 -16.38 -12.51 31.79
N THR A 377 -16.77 -12.26 30.54
CA THR A 377 -15.92 -11.56 29.58
C THR A 377 -15.60 -10.15 30.05
N ILE A 378 -16.62 -9.39 30.49
CA ILE A 378 -16.43 -8.02 31.02
C ILE A 378 -15.58 -8.03 32.29
N TYR A 379 -15.80 -9.01 33.19
CA TYR A 379 -15.01 -9.17 34.41
C TYR A 379 -13.53 -9.46 34.11
N THR A 380 -13.25 -10.36 33.16
CA THR A 380 -11.89 -10.70 32.73
C THR A 380 -11.12 -9.47 32.25
N ILE A 381 -11.77 -8.58 31.47
CA ILE A 381 -11.15 -7.31 31.04
C ILE A 381 -10.95 -6.34 32.20
N SER A 382 -11.89 -6.33 33.15
CA SER A 382 -11.77 -5.51 34.36
C SER A 382 -10.56 -5.92 35.20
N GLU A 383 -10.27 -7.22 35.30
CA GLU A 383 -9.05 -7.73 35.94
C GLU A 383 -7.77 -7.33 35.17
N ILE A 384 -7.80 -7.32 33.84
CA ILE A 384 -6.66 -6.81 33.05
C ILE A 384 -6.38 -5.34 33.40
N ILE A 385 -7.42 -4.50 33.48
CA ILE A 385 -7.27 -3.09 33.86
C ILE A 385 -6.71 -2.95 35.29
N GLN A 386 -7.14 -3.83 36.21
CA GLN A 386 -6.65 -3.84 37.59
C GLN A 386 -5.19 -4.32 37.70
N GLU A 387 -4.72 -5.23 36.84
CA GLU A 387 -3.33 -5.71 36.91
C GLU A 387 -2.31 -4.63 36.50
N PHE A 388 -2.71 -3.62 35.71
CA PHE A 388 -1.84 -2.53 35.28
C PHE A 388 -2.19 -1.20 35.98
N PRO A 389 -1.37 -0.71 36.93
CA PRO A 389 -1.67 0.52 37.70
C PRO A 389 -1.99 1.75 36.83
N VAL A 390 -1.24 1.95 35.73
CA VAL A 390 -1.47 3.05 34.77
C VAL A 390 -2.87 3.05 34.18
N LEU A 391 -3.43 1.85 33.95
CA LEU A 391 -4.77 1.74 33.40
C LEU A 391 -5.83 2.09 34.45
N GLN A 392 -5.57 1.83 35.73
CA GLN A 392 -6.45 2.25 36.82
C GLN A 392 -6.51 3.78 36.92
N GLU A 393 -5.36 4.46 36.82
CA GLU A 393 -5.28 5.94 36.85
C GLU A 393 -6.08 6.61 35.73
N ARG A 394 -6.25 5.92 34.60
CA ARG A 394 -7.02 6.41 33.44
C ARG A 394 -8.54 6.38 33.65
N ASN A 395 -9.05 5.81 34.74
CA ASN A 395 -10.46 5.75 35.10
C ASN A 395 -11.37 5.25 33.96
N TYR A 396 -11.14 4.02 33.49
CA TYR A 396 -12.00 3.41 32.47
C TYR A 396 -13.45 3.22 32.96
N SER A 397 -14.41 3.48 32.08
CA SER A 397 -15.83 3.15 32.27
C SER A 397 -16.28 2.09 31.28
N ILE A 398 -17.28 1.30 31.66
CA ILE A 398 -17.91 0.27 30.82
C ILE A 398 -19.21 0.82 30.27
N TYR A 399 -19.28 0.97 28.96
CA TYR A 399 -20.52 1.32 28.26
C TYR A 399 -21.19 0.08 27.70
N LEU A 400 -22.47 -0.09 28.03
CA LEU A 400 -23.33 -1.16 27.53
C LEU A 400 -24.39 -0.61 26.59
N ASN A 401 -24.75 -1.39 25.57
CA ASN A 401 -25.92 -1.16 24.74
C ASN A 401 -26.40 -2.51 24.18
N HIS A 402 -27.49 -2.49 23.41
CA HIS A 402 -28.07 -3.68 22.81
C HIS A 402 -28.46 -3.43 21.36
N THR A 403 -28.15 -4.35 20.44
CA THR A 403 -28.42 -4.15 19.00
C THR A 403 -29.91 -3.98 18.69
N ALA A 404 -30.79 -4.74 19.36
CA ALA A 404 -32.24 -4.56 19.25
C ALA A 404 -32.74 -3.20 19.78
N LEU A 405 -32.12 -2.65 20.82
CA LEU A 405 -32.46 -1.31 21.33
C LEU A 405 -32.05 -0.24 20.32
N LEU A 406 -30.86 -0.37 19.75
CA LEU A 406 -30.38 0.52 18.69
C LEU A 406 -31.31 0.45 17.46
N LYS A 407 -31.69 -0.76 17.01
CA LYS A 407 -32.68 -0.95 15.93
C LYS A 407 -34.01 -0.25 16.27
N ALA A 408 -34.50 -0.43 17.48
CA ALA A 408 -35.74 0.20 17.94
C ALA A 408 -35.69 1.74 17.91
N ILE A 409 -34.57 2.34 18.34
CA ILE A 409 -34.35 3.79 18.30
C ILE A 409 -34.39 4.30 16.85
N LEU A 410 -33.71 3.62 15.92
CA LEU A 410 -33.68 4.03 14.51
C LEU A 410 -35.07 3.96 13.86
N LEU A 411 -35.82 2.88 14.11
CA LEU A 411 -37.18 2.70 13.62
C LEU A 411 -38.15 3.75 14.20
N HIS A 412 -37.98 4.09 15.49
CA HIS A 412 -38.76 5.14 16.14
C HIS A 412 -38.47 6.54 15.55
N CYS A 413 -37.23 6.79 15.13
CA CYS A 413 -36.84 8.03 14.45
C CYS A 413 -37.36 8.12 13.00
N GLY A 414 -38.01 7.07 12.49
CA GLY A 414 -38.59 7.03 11.15
C GLY A 414 -37.61 6.61 10.05
N ILE A 415 -36.53 5.93 10.42
CA ILE A 415 -35.56 5.38 9.46
C ILE A 415 -36.12 4.04 8.95
N PRO A 416 -36.20 3.82 7.63
CA PRO A 416 -36.73 2.60 7.07
C PRO A 416 -35.72 1.43 7.20
N GLU A 417 -36.22 0.19 7.21
CA GLU A 417 -35.41 -1.00 7.52
C GLU A 417 -34.29 -1.27 6.52
N ASP A 418 -34.53 -1.00 5.24
CA ASP A 418 -33.57 -1.15 4.13
C ASP A 418 -32.34 -0.24 4.29
N LYS A 419 -32.49 0.90 4.96
CA LYS A 419 -31.41 1.88 5.17
C LYS A 419 -30.63 1.69 6.47
N LEU A 420 -31.05 0.78 7.36
CA LEU A 420 -30.43 0.62 8.70
C LEU A 420 -28.93 0.34 8.64
N ASN A 421 -28.48 -0.51 7.71
CA ASN A 421 -27.06 -0.86 7.58
C ASN A 421 -26.18 0.34 7.25
N GLN A 422 -26.64 1.21 6.34
CA GLN A 422 -25.92 2.43 5.97
C GLN A 422 -25.87 3.41 7.15
N VAL A 423 -26.97 3.52 7.90
CA VAL A 423 -27.06 4.36 9.09
C VAL A 423 -26.11 3.87 10.20
N TYR A 424 -26.02 2.56 10.46
CA TYR A 424 -25.08 2.02 11.44
C TYR A 424 -23.63 2.40 11.13
N ILE A 425 -23.25 2.41 9.85
CA ILE A 425 -21.90 2.78 9.42
C ILE A 425 -21.64 4.27 9.63
N ILE A 426 -22.59 5.12 9.24
CA ILE A 426 -22.48 6.57 9.46
C ILE A 426 -22.35 6.87 10.95
N LEU A 427 -23.15 6.23 11.80
CA LEU A 427 -23.08 6.41 13.25
C LEU A 427 -21.78 5.87 13.85
N TYR A 428 -21.28 4.74 13.36
CA TYR A 428 -19.98 4.20 13.78
C TYR A 428 -18.82 5.16 13.43
N ASP A 429 -18.81 5.69 12.21
CA ASP A 429 -17.80 6.65 11.76
C ASP A 429 -17.92 8.00 12.49
N ALA A 430 -19.14 8.41 12.86
CA ALA A 430 -19.37 9.57 13.72
C ALA A 430 -18.80 9.37 15.13
N MET A 431 -19.06 8.21 15.74
CA MET A 431 -18.56 7.87 17.09
C MET A 431 -17.03 7.69 17.14
N THR A 432 -16.42 7.28 16.03
CA THR A 432 -14.96 7.16 15.91
C THR A 432 -14.27 8.44 15.46
N GLU A 433 -14.99 9.57 15.45
CA GLU A 433 -14.53 10.91 15.03
C GLU A 433 -13.93 10.95 13.61
N LYS A 434 -14.26 9.99 12.74
CA LYS A 434 -13.84 10.02 11.34
C LYS A 434 -14.66 11.01 10.51
N LEU A 435 -15.87 11.31 10.97
CA LEU A 435 -16.78 12.25 10.34
C LEU A 435 -17.09 13.39 11.30
N THR A 436 -17.04 14.61 10.79
CA THR A 436 -17.54 15.81 11.49
C THR A 436 -19.06 15.80 11.56
N LYS A 437 -19.64 16.51 12.52
CA LYS A 437 -21.11 16.64 12.65
C LYS A 437 -21.79 17.08 11.35
N ARG A 438 -21.17 18.00 10.60
CA ARG A 438 -21.66 18.48 9.30
C ARG A 438 -21.63 17.39 8.22
N GLU A 439 -20.57 16.59 8.16
CA GLU A 439 -20.49 15.46 7.22
C GLU A 439 -21.49 14.35 7.55
N VAL A 440 -21.72 14.09 8.83
CA VAL A 440 -22.75 13.17 9.30
C VAL A 440 -24.14 13.63 8.86
N GLU A 441 -24.46 14.91 9.08
CA GLU A 441 -25.72 15.52 8.64
C GLU A 441 -25.87 15.44 7.11
N ALA A 442 -24.82 15.77 6.34
CA ALA A 442 -24.85 15.68 4.88
C ALA A 442 -25.09 14.24 4.39
N LYS A 443 -24.43 13.24 4.98
CA LYS A 443 -24.66 11.82 4.64
C LYS A 443 -26.07 11.38 4.96
N PHE A 444 -26.66 11.84 6.06
CA PHE A 444 -28.05 11.53 6.38
C PHE A 444 -29.06 12.25 5.47
N CYS A 445 -28.77 13.48 5.03
CA CYS A 445 -29.57 14.17 4.01
C CYS A 445 -29.56 13.41 2.68
N ASN A 446 -28.42 12.84 2.27
CA ASN A 446 -28.32 12.00 1.07
C ASN A 446 -29.17 10.72 1.17
N LEU A 447 -29.48 10.26 2.39
CA LEU A 447 -30.40 9.15 2.63
C LEU A 447 -31.88 9.58 2.64
N SER A 448 -32.18 10.83 2.31
CA SER A 448 -33.52 11.44 2.33
C SER A 448 -34.18 11.42 3.71
N LEU A 449 -33.38 11.50 4.78
CA LEU A 449 -33.91 11.61 6.14
C LEU A 449 -34.28 13.06 6.47
N SER A 450 -35.43 13.27 7.10
CA SER A 450 -35.87 14.60 7.52
C SER A 450 -35.01 15.17 8.65
N SER A 451 -34.84 16.48 8.71
CA SER A 451 -34.17 17.18 9.82
C SER A 451 -34.81 16.86 11.18
N ASN A 452 -36.15 16.73 11.21
CA ASN A 452 -36.90 16.33 12.41
C ASN A 452 -36.59 14.89 12.86
N SER A 453 -36.31 13.98 11.94
CA SER A 453 -35.84 12.62 12.28
C SER A 453 -34.43 12.63 12.86
N LEU A 454 -33.55 13.48 12.34
CA LEU A 454 -32.18 13.63 12.85
C LEU A 454 -32.14 14.28 14.25
N CYS A 455 -32.89 15.35 14.48
CA CYS A 455 -32.99 15.95 15.81
C CYS A 455 -33.50 14.96 16.85
N ARG A 456 -34.51 14.13 16.48
CA ARG A 456 -34.99 13.04 17.35
C ARG A 456 -33.92 12.00 17.61
N LEU A 457 -33.15 11.61 16.59
CA LEU A 457 -32.07 10.65 16.72
C LEU A 457 -30.96 11.12 17.66
N TYR A 458 -30.48 12.35 17.51
CA TYR A 458 -29.45 12.93 18.38
C TYR A 458 -29.89 12.97 19.84
N ARG A 459 -31.18 13.27 20.10
CA ARG A 459 -31.75 13.24 21.45
C ARG A 459 -31.58 11.89 22.15
N PHE A 460 -31.57 10.77 21.41
CA PHE A 460 -31.32 9.45 21.99
C PHE A 460 -29.82 9.13 22.04
N ILE A 461 -29.08 9.35 20.95
CA ILE A 461 -27.68 8.95 20.82
C ILE A 461 -26.76 9.67 21.82
N GLU A 462 -27.06 10.91 22.20
CA GLU A 462 -26.27 11.68 23.16
C GLU A 462 -26.47 11.25 24.62
N GLN A 463 -27.43 10.37 24.90
CA GLN A 463 -27.83 10.00 26.26
C GLN A 463 -27.02 8.80 26.77
N LYS A 464 -26.50 8.96 27.98
CA LYS A 464 -25.76 7.93 28.73
C LYS A 464 -26.06 8.06 30.21
N GLY A 465 -26.16 6.94 30.92
CA GLY A 465 -26.47 6.95 32.35
C GLY A 465 -26.81 5.57 32.89
N GLU A 466 -27.39 5.53 34.09
CA GLU A 466 -27.95 4.30 34.62
C GLU A 466 -29.28 3.95 33.93
N LEU A 467 -29.68 2.68 34.01
CA LEU A 467 -30.92 2.20 33.39
C LEU A 467 -32.15 2.97 33.90
N ASN A 468 -32.18 3.31 35.19
CA ASN A 468 -33.30 4.01 35.82
C ASN A 468 -33.47 5.43 35.24
N ASP A 469 -32.36 6.14 34.98
CA ASP A 469 -32.37 7.50 34.45
C ASP A 469 -32.83 7.56 32.98
N LEU A 470 -32.52 6.51 32.22
CA LEU A 470 -32.85 6.42 30.80
C LEU A 470 -34.26 5.86 30.55
N SER A 471 -34.84 5.18 31.54
CA SER A 471 -36.17 4.56 31.45
C SER A 471 -37.28 5.51 30.98
N PRO A 472 -37.39 6.76 31.47
CA PRO A 472 -38.40 7.71 30.99
C PRO A 472 -38.29 8.01 29.49
N LEU A 473 -37.07 8.19 29.00
CA LEU A 473 -36.80 8.45 27.59
C LEU A 473 -37.12 7.22 26.73
N ILE A 474 -36.70 6.03 27.17
CA ILE A 474 -36.96 4.77 26.47
C ILE A 474 -38.47 4.48 26.42
N ASN A 475 -39.20 4.77 27.49
CA ASN A 475 -40.65 4.61 27.59
C ASN A 475 -41.43 5.46 26.57
N THR A 476 -40.84 6.53 26.02
CA THR A 476 -41.47 7.29 24.92
C THR A 476 -41.63 6.45 23.64
N MET A 477 -40.77 5.44 23.42
CA MET A 477 -40.82 4.55 22.25
C MET A 477 -41.90 3.47 22.38
N ILE A 478 -42.25 3.10 23.61
CA ILE A 478 -43.21 2.02 23.91
C ILE A 478 -44.65 2.38 23.50
N LYS A 479 -44.97 3.67 23.41
CA LYS A 479 -46.33 4.18 23.19
C LYS A 479 -46.78 4.22 21.73
N GLN A 480 -45.87 4.10 20.75
CA GLN A 480 -46.17 4.51 19.35
C GLN A 480 -46.26 3.39 18.30
N LYS A 481 -45.66 2.19 18.51
CA LYS A 481 -45.70 1.06 17.54
C LYS A 481 -45.51 -0.31 18.22
N THR A 482 -46.30 -1.32 17.86
CA THR A 482 -46.28 -2.67 18.49
C THR A 482 -44.94 -3.41 18.33
N GLY A 483 -44.32 -3.38 17.15
CA GLY A 483 -43.04 -4.06 16.90
C GLY A 483 -41.82 -3.42 17.57
N VAL A 484 -41.78 -2.09 17.68
CA VAL A 484 -40.71 -1.36 18.39
C VAL A 484 -40.76 -1.67 19.89
N THR A 485 -41.96 -1.74 20.46
CA THR A 485 -42.16 -2.08 21.88
C THR A 485 -41.61 -3.45 22.26
N GLN A 486 -41.75 -4.46 21.39
CA GLN A 486 -41.19 -5.79 21.64
C GLN A 486 -39.66 -5.78 21.68
N LEU A 487 -39.01 -5.09 20.72
CA LEU A 487 -37.55 -4.96 20.68
C LEU A 487 -36.99 -4.24 21.91
N VAL A 488 -37.66 -3.16 22.35
CA VAL A 488 -37.27 -2.41 23.54
C VAL A 488 -37.40 -3.27 24.79
N LYS A 489 -38.55 -3.94 24.99
CA LYS A 489 -38.77 -4.81 26.17
C LYS A 489 -37.75 -5.95 26.24
N HIS A 490 -37.47 -6.59 25.11
CA HIS A 490 -36.45 -7.63 25.02
C HIS A 490 -35.06 -7.09 25.41
N ALA A 491 -34.63 -5.99 24.78
CA ALA A 491 -33.31 -5.43 25.03
C ALA A 491 -33.12 -4.95 26.47
N MET A 492 -34.15 -4.34 27.06
CA MET A 492 -34.10 -3.87 28.45
C MET A 492 -33.96 -5.03 29.44
N LYS A 493 -34.73 -6.12 29.23
CA LYS A 493 -34.63 -7.32 30.06
C LYS A 493 -33.21 -7.91 30.03
N ASP A 494 -32.62 -8.03 28.85
CA ASP A 494 -31.26 -8.58 28.68
C ASP A 494 -30.21 -7.67 29.36
N LEU A 495 -30.36 -6.35 29.25
CA LEU A 495 -29.46 -5.39 29.90
C LEU A 495 -29.59 -5.43 31.44
N GLU A 496 -30.81 -5.53 31.97
CA GLU A 496 -31.08 -5.69 33.41
C GLU A 496 -30.42 -6.95 33.96
N GLU A 497 -30.54 -8.07 33.26
CA GLU A 497 -29.95 -9.34 33.67
C GLU A 497 -28.41 -9.27 33.69
N VAL A 498 -27.80 -8.71 32.63
CA VAL A 498 -26.35 -8.49 32.59
C VAL A 498 -25.91 -7.56 33.72
N MET A 499 -26.58 -6.42 33.94
CA MET A 499 -26.24 -5.51 35.04
C MET A 499 -26.34 -6.18 36.41
N GLY A 500 -27.35 -7.03 36.62
CA GLY A 500 -27.50 -7.83 37.84
C GLY A 500 -26.32 -8.80 38.04
N LEU A 501 -25.84 -9.45 36.99
CA LEU A 501 -24.66 -10.33 37.04
C LEU A 501 -23.37 -9.55 37.29
N LEU A 502 -23.18 -8.40 36.64
CA LEU A 502 -22.01 -7.55 36.84
C LEU A 502 -21.90 -7.03 38.28
N LYS A 503 -23.04 -6.71 38.93
CA LYS A 503 -23.09 -6.35 40.35
C LYS A 503 -22.69 -7.53 41.25
N LYS A 504 -23.12 -8.76 40.92
CA LYS A 504 -22.75 -9.97 41.67
C LYS A 504 -21.27 -10.35 41.54
N LEU A 505 -20.63 -9.97 40.44
CA LEU A 505 -19.20 -10.16 40.21
C LEU A 505 -18.33 -9.05 40.83
N ASP A 506 -18.92 -8.10 41.54
CA ASP A 506 -18.23 -7.01 42.25
C ASP A 506 -17.27 -6.21 41.35
N ILE A 507 -17.76 -5.80 40.17
CA ILE A 507 -16.97 -5.00 39.25
C ILE A 507 -16.80 -3.58 39.79
N LYS A 508 -15.54 -3.20 40.05
CA LYS A 508 -15.15 -1.88 40.57
C LYS A 508 -15.31 -0.73 39.56
N LEU A 509 -15.34 -1.03 38.26
CA LEU A 509 -15.44 -0.03 37.20
C LEU A 509 -16.89 0.48 37.08
N GLN A 510 -17.05 1.77 36.77
CA GLN A 510 -18.37 2.35 36.53
C GLN A 510 -19.01 1.73 35.28
N VAL A 511 -20.20 1.14 35.44
CA VAL A 511 -21.00 0.59 34.35
C VAL A 511 -22.14 1.56 34.02
N SER A 512 -22.29 1.91 32.75
CA SER A 512 -23.37 2.80 32.28
C SER A 512 -23.93 2.33 30.95
N ILE A 513 -25.20 2.62 30.71
CA ILE A 513 -25.84 2.36 29.43
C ILE A 513 -25.63 3.58 28.54
N ASN A 514 -25.18 3.35 27.32
CA ASN A 514 -24.99 4.39 26.31
C ASN A 514 -25.83 4.03 25.07
N LEU A 515 -26.92 4.76 24.86
CA LEU A 515 -27.85 4.49 23.76
C LEU A 515 -27.22 4.74 22.38
N GLY A 516 -26.20 5.62 22.33
CA GLY A 516 -25.44 5.94 21.14
C GLY A 516 -24.28 4.99 20.85
N LEU A 517 -24.02 3.98 21.68
CA LEU A 517 -22.95 3.02 21.42
C LEU A 517 -23.28 2.18 20.18
N VAL A 518 -22.55 2.45 19.09
CA VAL A 518 -22.60 1.68 17.84
C VAL A 518 -21.24 1.05 17.63
N TYR A 519 -21.16 -0.29 17.67
CA TYR A 519 -19.91 -1.02 17.47
C TYR A 519 -20.15 -2.28 16.63
N LYS A 520 -19.58 -2.30 15.41
CA LYS A 520 -19.64 -3.41 14.45
C LYS A 520 -20.98 -4.17 14.50
N VAL A 521 -22.10 -3.46 14.35
CA VAL A 521 -23.45 -4.01 14.62
C VAL A 521 -23.76 -5.23 13.72
N GLN A 522 -23.23 -5.27 12.51
CA GLN A 522 -23.36 -6.42 11.60
C GLN A 522 -22.71 -7.71 12.16
N GLN A 523 -21.70 -7.57 13.02
CA GLN A 523 -21.00 -8.67 13.67
C GLN A 523 -21.58 -9.05 15.03
N HIS A 524 -22.58 -8.33 15.56
CA HIS A 524 -23.15 -8.62 16.87
C HIS A 524 -24.67 -8.81 16.83
N ASN A 525 -25.17 -9.61 17.76
CA ASN A 525 -26.58 -9.77 18.03
C ASN A 525 -26.80 -9.86 19.54
N GLY A 526 -27.51 -8.88 20.11
CA GLY A 526 -27.73 -8.78 21.55
C GLY A 526 -26.92 -7.66 22.20
N VAL A 527 -26.39 -7.92 23.40
CA VAL A 527 -25.61 -6.96 24.18
C VAL A 527 -24.24 -6.72 23.54
N ILE A 528 -23.90 -5.44 23.43
CA ILE A 528 -22.60 -4.91 23.02
C ILE A 528 -22.02 -4.05 24.14
N PHE A 529 -20.69 -4.06 24.27
CA PHE A 529 -20.02 -3.35 25.34
C PHE A 529 -18.67 -2.78 24.91
N GLN A 530 -18.23 -1.72 25.60
CA GLN A 530 -16.99 -1.02 25.32
C GLN A 530 -16.36 -0.46 26.59
N PHE A 531 -15.04 -0.60 26.69
CA PHE A 531 -14.21 -0.02 27.74
C PHE A 531 -13.58 1.27 27.23
N ILE A 532 -13.96 2.39 27.82
CA ILE A 532 -13.58 3.74 27.36
C ILE A 532 -13.01 4.57 28.50
N ALA A 533 -11.93 5.28 28.22
CA ALA A 533 -11.38 6.32 29.10
C ALA A 533 -11.27 7.63 28.32
N TYR A 534 -11.40 8.76 29.00
CA TYR A 534 -11.27 10.08 28.39
C TYR A 534 -9.93 10.68 28.76
N ILE A 535 -8.98 10.64 27.82
CA ILE A 535 -7.59 11.04 28.08
C ILE A 535 -7.36 12.45 27.54
N LYS A 536 -6.80 13.33 28.38
CA LYS A 536 -6.35 14.65 27.94
C LYS A 536 -5.06 14.50 27.14
N ARG A 537 -5.12 14.79 25.84
CA ARG A 537 -3.94 14.87 24.96
C ARG A 537 -3.79 16.32 24.50
N ARG A 538 -2.71 16.98 24.93
CA ARG A 538 -2.49 18.42 24.71
C ARG A 538 -3.64 19.26 25.30
N GLN A 539 -4.47 19.87 24.45
CA GLN A 539 -5.60 20.76 24.81
C GLN A 539 -6.98 20.10 24.57
N ARG A 540 -7.04 18.84 24.12
CA ARG A 540 -8.31 18.15 23.80
C ARG A 540 -8.43 16.85 24.59
N THR A 541 -9.61 16.61 25.14
CA THR A 541 -9.98 15.32 25.72
C THR A 541 -10.42 14.39 24.60
N VAL A 542 -9.74 13.25 24.43
CA VAL A 542 -10.01 12.29 23.37
C VAL A 542 -10.49 10.97 23.99
N PRO A 543 -11.57 10.36 23.47
CA PRO A 543 -11.99 9.04 23.91
C PRO A 543 -10.99 7.96 23.47
N GLU A 544 -10.50 7.18 24.42
CA GLU A 544 -9.64 6.03 24.18
C GLU A 544 -10.38 4.73 24.48
N ILE A 545 -10.64 3.95 23.44
CA ILE A 545 -11.27 2.63 23.52
C ILE A 545 -10.20 1.57 23.77
N LEU A 546 -10.21 0.92 24.93
CA LEU A 546 -9.25 -0.15 25.24
C LEU A 546 -9.71 -1.50 24.68
N ALA A 547 -10.97 -1.84 24.91
CA ALA A 547 -11.57 -3.10 24.50
C ALA A 547 -13.03 -2.89 24.08
N ALA A 548 -13.50 -3.70 23.13
CA ALA A 548 -14.89 -3.67 22.68
C ALA A 548 -15.34 -5.08 22.27
N GLY A 549 -16.58 -5.41 22.58
CA GLY A 549 -17.08 -6.77 22.43
C GLY A 549 -18.60 -6.87 22.49
N GLY A 550 -19.08 -8.11 22.48
CA GLY A 550 -20.49 -8.43 22.60
C GLY A 550 -20.81 -9.84 22.14
N ARG A 551 -22.09 -10.15 22.09
CA ARG A 551 -22.62 -11.43 21.60
C ARG A 551 -22.70 -11.45 20.07
N TYR A 552 -22.32 -12.56 19.44
CA TYR A 552 -22.20 -12.70 17.97
C TYR A 552 -22.61 -14.09 17.44
N ASP A 553 -23.49 -14.79 18.14
CA ASP A 553 -23.97 -16.13 17.79
C ASP A 553 -24.51 -16.26 16.36
N HIS A 554 -25.11 -15.21 15.78
CA HIS A 554 -25.61 -15.18 14.40
C HIS A 554 -24.53 -15.27 13.31
N LEU A 555 -23.24 -15.07 13.64
CA LEU A 555 -22.15 -15.21 12.67
C LEU A 555 -21.81 -16.67 12.36
N ILE A 556 -21.93 -17.55 13.35
CA ILE A 556 -21.56 -18.97 13.24
C ILE A 556 -22.37 -19.71 12.15
N PRO A 557 -23.71 -19.61 12.08
CA PRO A 557 -24.49 -20.30 11.06
C PRO A 557 -24.10 -19.94 9.62
N GLN A 558 -23.55 -18.75 9.38
CA GLN A 558 -23.17 -18.29 8.04
C GLN A 558 -21.97 -19.05 7.45
N PHE A 559 -21.23 -19.79 8.29
CA PHE A 559 -20.06 -20.57 7.90
C PHE A 559 -20.26 -22.08 7.98
N ARG A 560 -21.46 -22.54 8.34
CA ARG A 560 -21.77 -23.97 8.38
C ARG A 560 -21.79 -24.56 6.96
N GLY A 561 -21.34 -25.81 6.87
CA GLY A 561 -21.49 -26.58 5.64
C GLY A 561 -22.97 -26.93 5.38
N PRO A 562 -23.36 -27.16 4.12
CA PRO A 562 -24.74 -27.51 3.77
C PRO A 562 -25.23 -28.80 4.44
N GLN A 563 -24.32 -29.68 4.87
CA GLN A 563 -24.64 -30.97 5.51
C GLN A 563 -24.56 -30.94 7.05
N THR A 564 -24.09 -29.86 7.67
CA THR A 564 -23.95 -29.79 9.13
C THR A 564 -25.26 -29.42 9.82
N VAL A 565 -25.85 -30.41 10.51
CA VAL A 565 -27.05 -30.27 11.34
C VAL A 565 -26.65 -30.38 12.82
N GLY A 566 -27.07 -29.44 13.66
CA GLY A 566 -26.76 -29.44 15.10
C GLY A 566 -27.17 -28.15 15.80
N PRO A 567 -27.22 -28.14 17.16
CA PRO A 567 -27.60 -26.95 17.92
C PRO A 567 -26.65 -25.79 17.62
N LEU A 568 -27.19 -24.57 17.51
CA LEU A 568 -26.38 -23.38 17.28
C LEU A 568 -25.75 -22.95 18.61
N PRO A 569 -24.42 -22.90 18.73
CA PRO A 569 -23.79 -22.43 19.94
C PRO A 569 -23.99 -20.93 20.09
N SER A 570 -24.03 -20.48 21.35
CA SER A 570 -23.93 -19.08 21.72
C SER A 570 -22.47 -18.65 21.71
N ALA A 571 -22.21 -17.43 21.26
CA ALA A 571 -20.85 -16.90 21.17
C ALA A 571 -20.80 -15.47 21.68
N VAL A 572 -19.84 -15.22 22.57
CA VAL A 572 -19.56 -13.91 23.15
C VAL A 572 -18.05 -13.69 23.09
N GLY A 573 -17.63 -12.47 22.79
CA GLY A 573 -16.21 -12.18 22.79
C GLY A 573 -15.88 -10.72 22.71
N VAL A 574 -14.60 -10.44 22.94
CA VAL A 574 -14.05 -9.10 23.09
C VAL A 574 -12.72 -8.99 22.37
N SER A 575 -12.51 -7.85 21.73
CA SER A 575 -11.26 -7.44 21.11
C SER A 575 -10.60 -6.37 21.97
N ILE A 576 -9.31 -6.55 22.29
CA ILE A 576 -8.49 -5.68 23.13
C ILE A 576 -7.33 -5.14 22.30
N ALA A 577 -7.09 -3.83 22.40
CA ALA A 577 -5.98 -3.17 21.74
C ALA A 577 -4.70 -3.25 22.60
N ILE A 578 -3.90 -4.31 22.39
CA ILE A 578 -2.65 -4.54 23.16
C ILE A 578 -1.65 -3.39 22.98
N ASP A 579 -1.60 -2.80 21.79
CA ASP A 579 -0.73 -1.66 21.51
C ASP A 579 -1.03 -0.45 22.41
N LYS A 580 -2.29 -0.27 22.84
CA LYS A 580 -2.66 0.82 23.77
C LYS A 580 -2.18 0.56 25.19
N ILE A 581 -2.26 -0.69 25.65
CA ILE A 581 -1.72 -1.10 26.96
C ILE A 581 -0.20 -0.92 26.95
N THR A 582 0.46 -1.40 25.89
CA THR A 582 1.91 -1.28 25.69
C THR A 582 2.36 0.18 25.70
N ALA A 583 1.66 1.05 24.96
CA ALA A 583 1.94 2.48 24.94
C ALA A 583 1.72 3.15 26.31
N ALA A 584 0.70 2.72 27.07
CA ALA A 584 0.44 3.23 28.41
C ALA A 584 1.57 2.86 29.39
N VAL A 585 1.98 1.58 29.40
CA VAL A 585 3.06 1.08 30.26
C VAL A 585 4.40 1.72 29.87
N SER A 586 4.65 1.94 28.58
CA SER A 586 5.88 2.59 28.10
C SER A 586 5.97 4.08 28.46
N SER A 587 4.86 4.74 28.78
CA SER A 587 4.85 6.17 29.12
C SER A 587 5.17 6.48 30.59
N MET A 588 5.33 5.46 31.45
CA MET A 588 5.72 5.67 32.84
C MET A 588 7.21 6.00 32.99
N GLU A 589 7.52 6.97 33.85
CA GLU A 589 8.89 7.34 34.22
C GLU A 589 9.59 6.22 35.02
N ASP A 590 8.89 5.61 35.98
CA ASP A 590 9.33 4.42 36.74
C ASP A 590 9.05 3.11 35.98
N SER A 591 9.54 2.98 34.75
CA SER A 591 9.27 1.76 33.99
C SER A 591 9.90 0.54 34.66
N VAL A 592 9.14 -0.56 34.68
CA VAL A 592 9.63 -1.91 35.03
C VAL A 592 10.98 -2.16 34.36
N THR A 593 12.03 -2.36 35.15
CA THR A 593 13.36 -2.74 34.65
C THR A 593 13.29 -4.19 34.19
N MET A 594 13.01 -4.38 32.90
CA MET A 594 12.89 -5.70 32.30
C MET A 594 14.22 -6.12 31.67
N GLY A 595 14.98 -6.93 32.41
CA GLY A 595 16.19 -7.58 31.92
C GLY A 595 15.90 -8.52 30.76
N SER A 596 16.78 -8.56 29.75
CA SER A 596 16.79 -9.63 28.75
C SER A 596 17.25 -10.95 29.35
N CYS A 597 18.10 -10.86 30.36
CA CYS A 597 18.60 -11.96 31.17
C CYS A 597 18.80 -11.46 32.60
N ASP A 598 18.86 -12.40 33.55
CA ASP A 598 19.13 -12.10 34.94
C ASP A 598 20.63 -11.83 35.17
N LEU A 599 21.50 -12.45 34.37
CA LEU A 599 22.95 -12.35 34.47
C LEU A 599 23.63 -12.23 33.09
N LEU A 600 24.53 -11.25 32.93
CA LEU A 600 25.47 -11.20 31.80
C LEU A 600 26.83 -11.75 32.21
N VAL A 601 27.36 -12.73 31.48
CA VAL A 601 28.71 -13.26 31.69
C VAL A 601 29.68 -12.61 30.71
N VAL A 602 30.77 -12.08 31.25
CA VAL A 602 31.73 -11.24 30.54
C VAL A 602 33.12 -11.84 30.71
N SER A 603 33.76 -12.14 29.59
CA SER A 603 35.15 -12.60 29.58
C SER A 603 36.10 -11.41 29.66
N VAL A 604 36.97 -11.37 30.67
CA VAL A 604 38.06 -10.40 30.76
C VAL A 604 39.25 -10.95 29.97
N GLY A 605 39.34 -10.55 28.70
CA GLY A 605 40.35 -11.01 27.74
C GLY A 605 40.01 -12.33 27.05
N GLN A 606 40.67 -12.61 25.93
CA GLN A 606 40.38 -13.74 25.06
C GLN A 606 40.59 -15.11 25.73
N MET A 607 41.63 -15.26 26.57
CA MET A 607 41.96 -16.53 27.24
C MET A 607 40.91 -16.94 28.29
N SER A 608 40.11 -16.00 28.79
CA SER A 608 39.05 -16.28 29.77
C SER A 608 37.74 -16.79 29.13
N MET A 609 37.63 -16.80 27.79
CA MET A 609 36.38 -17.07 27.08
C MET A 609 35.91 -18.51 27.25
N THR A 610 36.82 -19.49 27.17
CA THR A 610 36.50 -20.92 27.39
C THR A 610 35.87 -21.15 28.77
N ARG A 611 36.35 -20.41 29.78
CA ARG A 611 35.81 -20.48 31.13
C ARG A 611 34.45 -19.78 31.25
N ALA A 612 34.28 -18.63 30.60
CA ALA A 612 32.99 -17.94 30.53
C ALA A 612 31.91 -18.82 29.89
N ILE A 613 32.24 -19.52 28.80
CA ILE A 613 31.34 -20.49 28.13
C ILE A 613 30.96 -21.62 29.09
N SER A 614 31.91 -22.18 29.84
CA SER A 614 31.64 -23.23 30.83
C SER A 614 30.69 -22.76 31.94
N ILE A 615 30.85 -21.52 32.41
CA ILE A 615 29.99 -20.92 33.43
C ILE A 615 28.58 -20.67 32.89
N VAL A 616 28.46 -20.08 31.70
CA VAL A 616 27.17 -19.83 31.05
C VAL A 616 26.41 -21.13 30.80
N LYS A 617 27.09 -22.17 30.32
CA LYS A 617 26.50 -23.50 30.16
C LYS A 617 25.93 -24.05 31.47
N LYS A 618 26.65 -23.89 32.60
CA LYS A 618 26.15 -24.30 33.92
C LYS A 618 24.89 -23.52 34.32
N LEU A 619 24.85 -22.21 34.06
CA LEU A 619 23.69 -21.37 34.34
C LEU A 619 22.47 -21.78 33.51
N TRP A 620 22.65 -22.02 32.21
CA TRP A 620 21.58 -22.51 31.34
C TRP A 620 21.08 -23.90 31.75
N THR A 621 21.98 -24.81 32.13
CA THR A 621 21.62 -26.15 32.61
C THR A 621 20.80 -26.08 33.91
N ALA A 622 21.03 -25.04 34.73
CA ALA A 622 20.26 -24.77 35.93
C ALA A 622 18.95 -23.99 35.68
N GLY A 623 18.64 -23.63 34.43
CA GLY A 623 17.45 -22.88 34.06
C GLY A 623 17.50 -21.39 34.40
N ILE A 624 18.68 -20.83 34.68
CA ILE A 624 18.85 -19.40 34.94
C ILE A 624 19.02 -18.65 33.61
N PRO A 625 18.21 -17.63 33.32
CA PRO A 625 18.38 -16.77 32.15
C PRO A 625 19.71 -16.01 32.23
N ALA A 626 20.69 -16.45 31.46
CA ALA A 626 22.01 -15.84 31.38
C ALA A 626 22.40 -15.57 29.93
N ASP A 627 23.21 -14.55 29.69
CA ASP A 627 23.76 -14.23 28.37
C ASP A 627 25.29 -14.11 28.44
N ILE A 628 25.96 -14.21 27.29
CA ILE A 628 27.43 -14.07 27.18
C ILE A 628 27.79 -12.92 26.25
N MET A 629 28.72 -12.08 26.68
CA MET A 629 29.24 -11.02 25.81
C MET A 629 30.19 -11.61 24.78
N TYR A 630 29.84 -11.49 23.49
CA TYR A 630 30.63 -12.04 22.38
C TYR A 630 31.93 -11.27 22.14
N ASP A 631 31.88 -9.96 22.31
CA ASP A 631 33.03 -9.08 22.15
C ASP A 631 33.73 -8.90 23.50
N TRP A 632 34.98 -9.36 23.60
CA TRP A 632 35.78 -9.24 24.83
C TRP A 632 36.54 -7.91 24.92
N SER A 633 36.47 -7.07 23.89
CA SER A 633 37.21 -5.81 23.77
C SER A 633 36.47 -4.57 24.27
N GLN A 634 35.18 -4.71 24.62
CA GLN A 634 34.36 -3.58 25.08
C GLN A 634 34.85 -2.98 26.40
N SER A 635 34.71 -1.66 26.52
CA SER A 635 35.09 -0.93 27.73
C SER A 635 34.11 -1.21 28.89
N GLN A 636 34.53 -0.94 30.12
CA GLN A 636 33.65 -1.11 31.28
C GLN A 636 32.45 -0.13 31.25
N GLU A 637 32.61 1.04 30.62
CA GLU A 637 31.57 2.06 30.46
C GLU A 637 30.51 1.61 29.45
N GLU A 638 30.94 1.10 28.29
CA GLU A 638 30.04 0.50 27.29
C GLU A 638 29.26 -0.67 27.87
N LEU A 639 29.90 -1.48 28.71
CA LEU A 639 29.26 -2.61 29.37
C LEU A 639 28.19 -2.17 30.37
N GLN A 640 28.47 -1.11 31.14
CA GLN A 640 27.49 -0.54 32.07
C GLN A 640 26.31 0.07 31.31
N GLU A 641 26.57 0.77 30.20
CA GLU A 641 25.53 1.32 29.33
C GLU A 641 24.68 0.21 28.69
N TYR A 642 25.31 -0.85 28.19
CA TYR A 642 24.63 -2.03 27.66
C TYR A 642 23.75 -2.70 28.71
N CYS A 643 24.26 -2.91 29.93
CA CYS A 643 23.49 -3.51 31.03
C CYS A 643 22.30 -2.63 31.43
N LYS A 644 22.50 -1.30 31.47
CA LYS A 644 21.44 -0.32 31.78
C LYS A 644 20.36 -0.31 30.70
N CYS A 645 20.75 -0.24 29.43
CA CYS A 645 19.83 -0.29 28.28
C CYS A 645 19.09 -1.63 28.18
N SER A 646 19.76 -2.72 28.55
CA SER A 646 19.20 -4.08 28.51
C SER A 646 18.44 -4.47 29.79
N GLY A 647 18.46 -3.64 30.84
CA GLY A 647 17.81 -3.90 32.12
C GLY A 647 18.44 -5.04 32.94
N ILE A 648 19.69 -5.40 32.66
CA ILE A 648 20.38 -6.54 33.29
C ILE A 648 20.83 -6.14 34.70
N THR A 649 20.44 -6.93 35.71
CA THR A 649 20.71 -6.59 37.11
C THR A 649 22.07 -7.09 37.60
N TYR A 650 22.55 -8.23 37.08
CA TYR A 650 23.80 -8.85 37.52
C TYR A 650 24.78 -9.06 36.35
N VAL A 651 26.07 -8.86 36.60
CA VAL A 651 27.16 -9.12 35.66
C VAL A 651 28.22 -10.01 36.32
N ALA A 652 28.57 -11.12 35.70
CA ALA A 652 29.65 -12.00 36.11
C ALA A 652 30.89 -11.76 35.24
N LEU A 653 31.92 -11.15 35.82
CA LEU A 653 33.24 -10.96 35.21
C LEU A 653 34.09 -12.20 35.45
N VAL A 654 34.55 -12.82 34.36
CA VAL A 654 35.35 -14.04 34.36
C VAL A 654 36.76 -13.70 33.90
N SER A 655 37.75 -13.86 34.80
CA SER A 655 39.16 -13.67 34.48
C SER A 655 39.96 -14.91 34.86
N GLU A 656 40.91 -15.28 34.01
CA GLU A 656 41.86 -16.36 34.28
C GLU A 656 42.78 -16.08 35.49
N LYS A 657 43.08 -14.80 35.75
CA LYS A 657 43.92 -14.34 36.87
C LYS A 657 43.29 -14.62 38.25
N GLU A 658 41.98 -14.87 38.32
CA GLU A 658 41.25 -14.99 39.59
C GLU A 658 41.04 -16.44 40.07
N GLY A 659 41.65 -17.42 39.41
CA GLY A 659 41.56 -18.83 39.79
C GLY A 659 40.12 -19.34 39.62
N ASN A 660 39.57 -20.09 40.60
CA ASN A 660 38.18 -20.60 40.55
C ASN A 660 37.09 -19.57 40.90
N HIS A 661 37.45 -18.32 41.17
CA HIS A 661 36.49 -17.29 41.58
C HIS A 661 35.96 -16.52 40.37
N VAL A 662 34.74 -15.99 40.50
CA VAL A 662 34.04 -15.13 39.55
C VAL A 662 33.64 -13.86 40.29
N LYS A 663 33.88 -12.70 39.69
CA LYS A 663 33.44 -11.41 40.23
C LYS A 663 32.03 -11.11 39.75
N VAL A 664 31.08 -11.02 40.67
CA VAL A 664 29.70 -10.66 40.35
C VAL A 664 29.44 -9.22 40.79
N LYS A 665 29.12 -8.38 39.82
CA LYS A 665 28.66 -7.00 40.02
C LYS A 665 27.13 -6.97 39.99
N SER A 666 26.50 -6.29 40.94
CA SER A 666 25.06 -6.01 40.94
C SER A 666 24.81 -4.52 40.73
N PHE A 667 23.82 -4.20 39.89
CA PHE A 667 23.35 -2.86 39.60
C PHE A 667 21.92 -2.71 40.12
N GLU A 668 21.76 -2.49 41.43
CA GLU A 668 20.44 -2.30 42.07
C GLU A 668 20.28 -0.84 42.52
N LYS A 669 19.27 -0.14 42.00
CA LYS A 669 18.84 1.21 42.43
C LYS A 669 20.02 2.16 42.72
N GLU A 670 20.91 2.31 41.73
CA GLU A 670 22.10 3.17 41.74
C GLU A 670 23.26 2.74 42.67
N ARG A 671 23.12 1.65 43.44
CA ARG A 671 24.21 1.09 44.25
C ARG A 671 24.90 -0.06 43.49
N GLN A 672 26.21 0.10 43.29
CA GLN A 672 27.07 -0.97 42.77
C GLN A 672 27.62 -1.79 43.93
N THR A 673 27.37 -3.10 43.94
CA THR A 673 28.04 -4.01 44.86
C THR A 673 28.80 -5.06 44.08
N GLU A 674 30.02 -5.36 44.51
CA GLU A 674 30.87 -6.38 43.91
C GLU A 674 31.14 -7.47 44.93
N LYS A 675 30.91 -8.72 44.56
CA LYS A 675 31.21 -9.90 45.38
C LYS A 675 32.03 -10.90 44.61
N ARG A 676 33.01 -11.48 45.29
CA ARG A 676 33.83 -12.58 44.76
C ARG A 676 33.21 -13.90 45.20
N ILE A 677 32.81 -14.73 44.24
CA ILE A 677 32.06 -15.96 44.47
C ILE A 677 32.81 -17.13 43.83
N LEU A 678 32.82 -18.31 44.45
CA LEU A 678 33.35 -19.51 43.80
C LEU A 678 32.48 -19.89 42.61
N GLY A 679 33.11 -20.31 41.50
CA GLY A 679 32.39 -20.70 40.29
C GLY A 679 31.43 -21.90 40.46
N CYS A 680 31.61 -22.72 41.49
CA CYS A 680 30.66 -23.79 41.85
C CYS A 680 29.40 -23.25 42.56
N ASP A 681 29.54 -22.20 43.35
CA ASP A 681 28.45 -21.66 44.19
C ASP A 681 27.66 -20.56 43.48
N LEU A 682 28.13 -20.11 42.30
CA LEU A 682 27.51 -19.05 41.52
C LEU A 682 26.04 -19.32 41.20
N VAL A 683 25.70 -20.57 40.84
CA VAL A 683 24.34 -20.97 40.50
C VAL A 683 23.42 -20.87 41.73
N GLU A 684 23.85 -21.39 42.88
CA GLU A 684 23.07 -21.33 44.12
C GLU A 684 22.92 -19.90 44.63
N HIS A 685 23.99 -19.10 44.56
CA HIS A 685 23.98 -17.70 44.97
C HIS A 685 22.95 -16.89 44.17
N LEU A 686 22.92 -17.06 42.84
CA LEU A 686 21.96 -16.37 41.97
C LEU A 686 20.54 -16.89 42.19
N ALA A 687 20.36 -18.20 42.33
CA ALA A 687 19.04 -18.79 42.59
C ALA A 687 18.42 -18.27 43.91
N GLN A 688 19.22 -18.07 44.96
CA GLN A 688 18.76 -17.49 46.22
C GLN A 688 18.39 -16.01 46.09
N LYS A 689 19.22 -15.22 45.40
CA LYS A 689 18.96 -13.79 45.16
C LYS A 689 17.76 -13.52 44.26
N LEU A 690 17.58 -14.32 43.21
CA LEU A 690 16.43 -14.19 42.31
C LEU A 690 15.12 -14.57 43.02
N LYS A 691 15.13 -15.58 43.91
CA LYS A 691 13.97 -15.94 44.73
C LYS A 691 13.56 -14.85 45.71
N THR A 692 14.52 -14.15 46.33
CA THR A 692 14.22 -13.03 47.26
C THR A 692 13.62 -11.84 46.53
N LYS A 693 14.11 -11.51 45.33
CA LYS A 693 13.55 -10.44 44.48
C LYS A 693 12.07 -10.70 44.09
N VAL A 694 11.72 -11.95 43.75
CA VAL A 694 10.33 -12.36 43.45
C VAL A 694 9.42 -12.29 44.69
N CYS A 695 9.96 -12.49 45.88
CA CYS A 695 9.20 -12.43 47.14
C CYS A 695 8.94 -10.98 47.59
N ASP A 696 9.92 -10.08 47.43
CA ASP A 696 9.78 -8.66 47.74
C ASP A 696 8.81 -7.94 46.77
N GLU A 697 8.77 -8.33 45.50
CA GLU A 697 7.78 -7.82 44.54
C GLU A 697 6.35 -8.29 44.84
N ARG A 698 6.18 -9.43 45.54
CA ARG A 698 4.87 -9.88 46.04
C ARG A 698 4.49 -9.16 47.34
N SER A 699 5.44 -8.96 48.26
CA SER A 699 5.17 -8.33 49.55
C SER A 699 4.88 -6.83 49.44
N ASN A 700 5.51 -6.11 48.51
CA ASN A 700 5.22 -4.69 48.25
C ASN A 700 3.85 -4.46 47.58
N ARG A 701 3.21 -5.52 47.04
CA ARG A 701 1.85 -5.46 46.48
C ARG A 701 0.76 -5.61 47.54
N GLU A 702 1.09 -6.14 48.72
CA GLU A 702 0.14 -6.32 49.83
C GLU A 702 0.19 -5.15 50.83
N THR A 703 1.28 -4.37 50.86
CA THR A 703 1.45 -3.24 51.79
C THR A 703 0.97 -1.88 51.25
N SER A 704 0.62 -1.77 49.95
CA SER A 704 0.08 -0.53 49.37
C SER A 704 -1.39 -0.25 49.71
N ASP A 705 -2.09 -1.19 50.36
CA ASP A 705 -3.49 -1.02 50.77
C ASP A 705 -3.67 -0.26 52.10
N ASN A 706 -2.58 0.17 52.77
CA ASN A 706 -2.66 0.75 54.12
C ASN A 706 -1.76 1.97 54.35
N VAL A 707 -1.84 3.04 53.56
CA VAL A 707 -1.49 4.39 54.06
C VAL A 707 -2.40 5.46 53.45
N SER A 708 -3.21 6.07 54.32
CA SER A 708 -4.12 7.18 54.05
C SER A 708 -3.42 8.55 53.94
N VAL A 709 -3.84 9.29 52.92
CA VAL A 709 -3.88 10.76 52.73
C VAL A 709 -3.47 11.62 53.94
N GLN A 710 -2.37 12.38 53.80
CA GLN A 710 -2.24 13.70 54.43
C GLN A 710 -1.60 14.72 53.47
N ASN A 711 -2.33 15.84 53.33
CA ASN A 711 -2.00 17.03 52.56
C ASN A 711 -0.71 17.71 53.03
N LEU A 712 0.10 18.20 52.08
CA LEU A 712 1.01 19.32 52.32
C LEU A 712 1.01 20.26 51.11
N LYS A 713 0.46 21.45 51.32
CA LYS A 713 0.60 22.64 50.46
C LYS A 713 2.05 23.12 50.51
N GLY A 714 2.62 23.53 49.38
CA GLY A 714 3.92 24.21 49.37
C GLY A 714 4.37 24.71 48.00
N SER A 715 4.09 25.98 47.75
CA SER A 715 4.85 26.98 46.97
C SER A 715 5.47 26.61 45.61
N PHE A 716 4.97 27.27 44.56
CA PHE A 716 5.62 27.41 43.26
C PHE A 716 6.85 28.32 43.36
N ALA A 717 8.00 27.84 42.90
CA ALA A 717 9.12 28.68 42.50
C ALA A 717 9.76 28.09 41.22
N ASN A 718 9.79 28.91 40.18
CA ASN A 718 10.41 28.64 38.88
C ASN A 718 11.94 28.51 39.01
N THR A 719 12.49 27.38 38.59
CA THR A 719 13.88 27.27 38.11
C THR A 719 13.97 26.23 37.01
N SER A 720 13.77 26.67 35.76
CA SER A 720 14.09 25.91 34.55
C SER A 720 15.60 25.93 34.33
N GLY A 721 16.28 24.89 34.80
CA GLY A 721 17.68 24.58 34.45
C GLY A 721 17.71 23.29 33.63
N LEU A 722 17.68 23.42 32.31
CA LEU A 722 17.95 22.32 31.38
C LEU A 722 19.47 22.12 31.30
N PHE A 723 19.93 20.93 31.67
CA PHE A 723 21.30 20.49 31.42
C PHE A 723 21.50 20.22 29.92
N GLU A 724 22.42 20.96 29.31
CA GLU A 724 22.94 20.72 27.96
C GLU A 724 23.87 19.49 27.95
N PRO A 725 23.75 18.58 26.97
CA PRO A 725 24.86 17.75 26.53
C PRO A 725 25.66 18.53 25.48
N HIS A 726 26.93 18.81 25.79
CA HIS A 726 27.85 19.46 24.86
C HIS A 726 28.17 18.55 23.67
N GLY A 727 27.63 18.93 22.51
CA GLY A 727 28.11 18.58 21.18
C GLY A 727 27.74 19.74 20.26
N THR A 728 28.71 20.33 19.56
CA THR A 728 28.53 21.52 18.73
C THR A 728 27.55 21.22 17.59
N SER A 729 26.25 21.42 17.82
CA SER A 729 25.22 21.26 16.80
C SER A 729 25.27 22.46 15.85
N VAL A 730 25.77 22.24 14.64
CA VAL A 730 25.68 23.23 13.55
C VAL A 730 24.22 23.34 13.13
N ALA A 731 23.50 24.36 13.60
CA ALA A 731 22.12 24.59 13.22
C ALA A 731 22.01 24.79 11.68
N PRO A 732 21.03 24.16 10.99
CA PRO A 732 20.87 24.36 9.56
C PRO A 732 20.46 25.80 9.25
N ASN A 733 20.97 26.34 8.16
CA ASN A 733 20.67 27.69 7.72
C ASN A 733 19.25 27.73 7.14
N VAL A 734 18.39 28.62 7.68
CA VAL A 734 17.00 28.80 7.21
C VAL A 734 16.90 30.11 6.45
N SER A 735 16.69 30.04 5.14
CA SER A 735 16.44 31.20 4.29
C SER A 735 14.94 31.35 4.03
N VAL A 736 14.39 32.54 4.25
CA VAL A 736 12.97 32.84 4.00
C VAL A 736 12.85 33.73 2.76
N ILE A 737 12.12 33.26 1.75
CA ILE A 737 11.77 34.03 0.56
C ILE A 737 10.26 34.30 0.59
N ALA A 738 9.89 35.57 0.67
CA ALA A 738 8.50 36.01 0.71
C ALA A 738 8.13 36.83 -0.53
N PRO A 739 6.86 36.81 -0.97
CA PRO A 739 6.42 37.54 -2.16
C PRO A 739 6.51 39.07 -2.00
N GLU A 740 6.56 39.55 -0.75
CA GLU A 740 6.74 40.95 -0.39
C GLU A 740 7.83 41.09 0.69
N LYS A 741 8.42 42.29 0.84
CA LYS A 741 9.44 42.55 1.88
C LYS A 741 8.80 42.43 3.27
N LEU A 742 9.08 41.33 3.97
CA LEU A 742 8.64 41.11 5.34
C LEU A 742 9.47 41.92 6.35
N PRO A 743 8.86 42.45 7.44
CA PRO A 743 9.58 42.97 8.59
C PRO A 743 10.48 41.90 9.22
N ALA A 744 11.65 42.30 9.74
CA ALA A 744 12.64 41.38 10.32
C ALA A 744 12.09 40.52 11.47
N SER A 745 11.13 41.04 12.24
CA SER A 745 10.45 40.30 13.32
C SER A 745 9.58 39.14 12.81
N VAL A 746 8.88 39.34 11.69
CA VAL A 746 8.03 38.33 11.06
C VAL A 746 8.89 37.25 10.39
N ARG A 747 9.99 37.67 9.75
CA ARG A 747 10.97 36.74 9.16
C ARG A 747 11.59 35.81 10.20
N ARG A 748 12.08 36.37 11.32
CA ARG A 748 12.60 35.57 12.45
C ARG A 748 11.56 34.61 13.02
N ARG A 749 10.30 35.04 13.11
CA ARG A 749 9.21 34.16 13.57
C ARG A 749 9.03 32.95 12.65
N TYR A 750 9.06 33.15 11.33
CA TYR A 750 9.00 32.03 10.38
C TYR A 750 10.23 31.14 10.47
N GLU A 751 11.44 31.70 10.58
CA GLU A 751 12.68 30.93 10.77
C GLU A 751 12.60 30.04 12.02
N THR A 752 12.19 30.61 13.17
CA THR A 752 12.03 29.85 14.42
C THR A 752 10.92 28.80 14.31
N GLN A 753 9.81 29.12 13.64
CA GLN A 753 8.70 28.17 13.43
C GLN A 753 9.15 26.97 12.59
N VAL A 754 9.84 27.22 11.48
CA VAL A 754 10.39 26.19 10.58
C VAL A 754 11.39 25.32 11.34
N GLN A 755 12.31 25.95 12.07
CA GLN A 755 13.34 25.25 12.83
C GLN A 755 12.74 24.36 13.93
N THR A 756 11.73 24.84 14.65
CA THR A 756 11.02 24.05 15.68
C THR A 756 10.27 22.87 15.07
N ARG A 757 9.65 23.07 13.90
CA ARG A 757 8.85 22.04 13.21
C ARG A 757 9.71 20.95 12.61
N LEU A 758 10.86 21.32 12.05
CA LEU A 758 11.80 20.40 11.45
C LEU A 758 12.84 19.89 12.45
N GLN A 759 12.86 20.35 13.71
CA GLN A 759 13.88 20.00 14.70
C GLN A 759 14.11 18.49 14.80
N THR A 760 13.05 17.71 15.03
CA THR A 760 13.13 16.24 15.13
C THR A 760 13.62 15.60 13.82
N PHE A 761 13.29 16.18 12.67
CA PHE A 761 13.70 15.70 11.35
C PHE A 761 15.19 16.01 11.07
N ILE A 762 15.62 17.24 11.36
CA ILE A 762 17.01 17.72 11.24
C ILE A 762 17.93 16.92 12.18
N THR A 763 17.54 16.70 13.43
CA THR A 763 18.36 15.94 14.40
C THR A 763 18.59 14.49 13.94
N ASN A 764 17.61 13.88 13.25
CA ASN A 764 17.77 12.55 12.66
C ASN A 764 18.66 12.54 11.41
N LEU A 765 18.74 13.66 10.68
CA LEU A 765 19.50 13.78 9.42
C LEU A 765 20.94 14.29 9.60
N GLN A 766 21.20 15.13 10.60
CA GLN A 766 22.55 15.58 10.94
C GLN A 766 23.50 14.42 11.30
N GLN A 767 22.96 13.25 11.67
CA GLN A 767 23.74 12.03 11.86
C GLN A 767 24.24 11.40 10.54
N LYS A 768 23.74 11.84 9.38
CA LYS A 768 24.02 11.24 8.05
C LYS A 768 24.60 12.21 7.03
N THR A 769 24.36 13.51 7.14
CA THR A 769 24.82 14.54 6.18
C THR A 769 25.15 15.84 6.90
N SER A 770 26.31 16.42 6.61
CA SER A 770 26.87 17.58 7.33
C SER A 770 26.34 18.94 6.85
N GLU A 771 25.67 19.04 5.69
CA GLU A 771 25.20 20.30 5.13
C GLU A 771 23.73 20.19 4.67
N ILE A 772 22.84 20.87 5.39
CA ILE A 772 21.40 20.94 5.09
C ILE A 772 21.00 22.41 5.05
N GLU A 773 20.41 22.86 3.96
CA GLU A 773 19.84 24.21 3.82
C GLU A 773 18.32 24.14 3.67
N ILE A 774 17.61 25.04 4.34
CA ILE A 774 16.15 25.05 4.38
C ILE A 774 15.66 26.35 3.75
N LEU A 775 14.92 26.22 2.65
CA LEU A 775 14.30 27.33 1.94
C LEU A 775 12.81 27.38 2.27
N ALA A 776 12.41 28.39 3.04
CA ALA A 776 11.03 28.61 3.47
C ALA A 776 10.30 29.61 2.56
N VAL A 777 9.16 29.19 1.99
CA VAL A 777 8.42 29.91 0.93
C VAL A 777 6.90 29.97 1.20
N ASP A 778 6.23 30.99 0.65
CA ASP A 778 4.77 31.15 0.60
C ASP A 778 4.19 30.55 -0.69
N LEU A 779 4.37 29.24 -0.85
CA LEU A 779 3.80 28.45 -1.95
C LEU A 779 2.81 27.44 -1.40
N SER A 780 1.74 27.16 -2.16
CA SER A 780 0.81 26.09 -1.76
C SER A 780 1.47 24.73 -1.91
N LYS A 781 0.95 23.73 -1.18
CA LYS A 781 1.38 22.34 -1.28
C LYS A 781 1.34 21.82 -2.71
N GLU A 782 0.29 22.13 -3.49
CA GLU A 782 0.21 21.69 -4.90
C GLU A 782 1.37 22.27 -5.72
N THR A 783 1.72 23.53 -5.46
CA THR A 783 2.80 24.23 -6.16
C THR A 783 4.17 23.61 -5.83
N ILE A 784 4.43 23.29 -4.55
CA ILE A 784 5.69 22.64 -4.12
C ILE A 784 5.89 21.27 -4.77
N ILE A 785 4.81 20.50 -4.98
CA ILE A 785 4.91 19.17 -5.61
C ILE A 785 5.44 19.28 -7.06
N HIS A 786 5.10 20.35 -7.77
CA HIS A 786 5.57 20.56 -9.14
C HIS A 786 7.07 20.87 -9.24
N PHE A 787 7.75 21.26 -8.16
CA PHE A 787 9.21 21.47 -8.17
C PHE A 787 10.00 20.17 -8.36
N LEU A 788 9.36 18.99 -8.23
CA LEU A 788 9.98 17.68 -8.53
C LEU A 788 10.28 17.47 -10.02
N SER A 789 9.67 18.26 -10.92
CA SER A 789 9.95 18.17 -12.35
C SER A 789 11.12 19.04 -12.80
N LEU A 790 11.82 19.70 -11.87
CA LEU A 790 13.05 20.42 -12.18
C LEU A 790 14.19 19.42 -12.33
N GLU A 791 14.89 19.49 -13.45
CA GLU A 791 16.10 18.70 -13.69
C GLU A 791 17.32 19.45 -13.14
N TYR A 792 17.97 18.87 -12.11
CA TYR A 792 19.11 19.48 -11.42
C TYR A 792 20.47 19.03 -11.97
N ASP A 793 20.50 17.95 -12.76
CA ASP A 793 21.72 17.31 -13.29
C ASP A 793 22.12 17.79 -14.71
N GLY A 794 21.38 18.74 -15.29
CA GLY A 794 21.62 19.28 -16.63
C GLY A 794 22.40 20.61 -16.64
N ASP A 795 22.87 21.05 -17.82
CA ASP A 795 23.49 22.37 -18.01
C ASP A 795 22.53 23.51 -17.60
N GLU A 796 23.06 24.70 -17.31
CA GLU A 796 22.29 25.90 -16.92
C GLU A 796 21.09 26.17 -17.86
N GLN A 797 21.25 25.92 -19.16
CA GLN A 797 20.19 26.05 -20.15
C GLN A 797 19.04 25.03 -19.98
N ALA A 798 19.34 23.79 -19.54
CA ALA A 798 18.34 22.76 -19.27
C ALA A 798 17.51 23.09 -18.02
N PHE A 799 18.17 23.57 -16.95
CA PHE A 799 17.48 24.04 -15.75
C PHE A 799 16.52 25.19 -16.06
N TYR A 800 16.99 26.24 -16.74
CA TYR A 800 16.11 27.36 -17.09
C TYR A 800 15.01 27.01 -18.10
N THR A 801 15.18 25.95 -18.90
CA THR A 801 14.12 25.43 -19.78
C THR A 801 13.01 24.76 -18.97
N THR A 802 13.35 23.93 -17.97
CA THR A 802 12.36 23.30 -17.08
C THR A 802 11.68 24.33 -16.17
N VAL A 803 12.41 25.37 -15.71
CA VAL A 803 11.82 26.51 -14.98
C VAL A 803 10.80 27.25 -15.86
N LYS A 804 11.09 27.52 -17.14
CA LYS A 804 10.13 28.15 -18.06
C LYS A 804 8.86 27.31 -18.25
N GLN A 805 8.99 25.98 -18.34
CA GLN A 805 7.84 25.08 -18.40
C GLN A 805 7.02 25.11 -17.11
N LEU A 806 7.68 25.09 -15.94
CA LEU A 806 7.02 25.21 -14.63
C LEU A 806 6.26 26.55 -14.50
N MET A 807 6.88 27.66 -14.90
CA MET A 807 6.28 29.00 -14.84
C MET A 807 5.09 29.19 -15.80
N SER A 808 5.04 28.44 -16.90
CA SER A 808 3.91 28.48 -17.84
C SER A 808 2.61 27.95 -17.24
N ARG A 809 2.71 27.12 -16.19
CA ARG A 809 1.56 26.43 -15.56
C ARG A 809 1.05 27.11 -14.29
N LEU A 810 1.68 28.21 -13.82
CA LEU A 810 1.44 28.77 -12.50
C LEU A 810 1.22 30.31 -12.50
N PRO A 811 0.34 30.85 -11.64
CA PRO A 811 -0.13 32.24 -11.71
C PRO A 811 0.80 33.31 -11.11
N LYS A 812 1.96 32.96 -10.51
CA LYS A 812 2.86 33.91 -9.80
C LYS A 812 4.33 33.87 -10.30
N GLN A 813 4.56 34.24 -11.57
CA GLN A 813 5.86 34.05 -12.24
C GLN A 813 7.05 34.75 -11.58
N ARG A 814 6.95 36.02 -11.16
CA ARG A 814 8.10 36.75 -10.56
C ARG A 814 8.59 36.17 -9.23
N TYR A 815 7.67 35.74 -8.37
CA TYR A 815 8.01 35.16 -7.08
C TYR A 815 8.58 33.74 -7.24
N LEU A 816 7.99 32.95 -8.14
CA LEU A 816 8.51 31.63 -8.49
C LEU A 816 9.91 31.71 -9.09
N GLN A 817 10.19 32.71 -9.91
CA GLN A 817 11.52 32.95 -10.46
C GLN A 817 12.56 33.17 -9.35
N ALA A 818 12.27 34.04 -8.37
CA ALA A 818 13.17 34.26 -7.22
C ALA A 818 13.40 32.98 -6.38
N VAL A 819 12.37 32.14 -6.22
CA VAL A 819 12.52 30.84 -5.55
C VAL A 819 13.38 29.88 -6.37
N CYS A 820 13.21 29.84 -7.70
CA CYS A 820 14.00 28.98 -8.58
C CYS A 820 15.46 29.44 -8.65
N ASP A 821 15.72 30.74 -8.68
CA ASP A 821 17.08 31.31 -8.68
C ASP A 821 17.82 30.97 -7.37
N GLU A 822 17.13 31.02 -6.22
CA GLU A 822 17.74 30.60 -4.95
C GLU A 822 17.97 29.08 -4.89
N ILE A 823 17.04 28.27 -5.43
CA ILE A 823 17.24 26.82 -5.55
C ILE A 823 18.47 26.53 -6.42
N TYR A 824 18.64 27.25 -7.54
CA TYR A 824 19.80 27.13 -8.42
C TYR A 824 21.10 27.48 -7.68
N ASN A 825 21.13 28.60 -6.97
CA ASN A 825 22.30 28.98 -6.16
C ASN A 825 22.65 27.89 -5.12
N ILE A 826 21.66 27.39 -4.37
CA ILE A 826 21.89 26.38 -3.32
C ILE A 826 22.36 25.04 -3.89
N LYS A 827 21.70 24.55 -4.96
CA LYS A 827 21.99 23.23 -5.53
C LYS A 827 23.18 23.20 -6.48
N ILE A 828 23.33 24.23 -7.31
CA ILE A 828 24.31 24.24 -8.41
C ILE A 828 25.55 25.07 -8.04
N GLU A 829 25.39 26.28 -7.48
CA GLU A 829 26.54 27.13 -7.11
C GLU A 829 27.20 26.68 -5.79
N LYS A 830 26.41 26.46 -4.72
CA LYS A 830 26.88 26.02 -3.40
C LYS A 830 27.06 24.50 -3.29
N ARG A 831 26.51 23.73 -4.24
CA ARG A 831 26.57 22.24 -4.29
C ARG A 831 26.09 21.55 -3.01
N ILE A 832 25.03 22.08 -2.39
CA ILE A 832 24.51 21.51 -1.14
C ILE A 832 23.71 20.23 -1.44
N PRO A 833 24.08 19.08 -0.84
CA PRO A 833 23.52 17.78 -1.19
C PRO A 833 22.05 17.64 -0.79
N MET A 834 21.57 18.42 0.19
CA MET A 834 20.20 18.33 0.67
C MET A 834 19.59 19.72 0.86
N LEU A 835 18.59 20.03 0.03
CA LEU A 835 17.78 21.24 0.15
C LEU A 835 16.37 20.87 0.58
N ILE A 836 15.87 21.49 1.65
CA ILE A 836 14.48 21.32 2.09
C ILE A 836 13.68 22.54 1.65
N LEU A 837 12.72 22.34 0.75
CA LEU A 837 11.76 23.37 0.36
C LEU A 837 10.53 23.26 1.29
N TYR A 838 10.31 24.27 2.14
CA TYR A 838 9.26 24.29 3.16
C TYR A 838 8.21 25.37 2.86
N SER A 839 6.93 24.99 2.79
CA SER A 839 5.81 25.92 2.77
C SER A 839 5.42 26.32 4.19
N TYR A 840 5.62 27.59 4.53
CA TYR A 840 5.08 28.13 5.78
C TYR A 840 3.60 28.49 5.71
N ARG A 841 2.97 28.32 4.53
CA ARG A 841 1.53 28.46 4.33
C ARG A 841 0.76 27.21 4.73
N ASP A 842 1.25 26.04 4.30
CA ASP A 842 0.54 24.75 4.45
C ASP A 842 1.23 23.77 5.43
N ASP A 843 2.28 24.20 6.15
CA ASP A 843 3.11 23.38 7.05
C ASP A 843 3.59 22.07 6.35
N TYR A 844 3.95 22.20 5.07
CA TYR A 844 4.34 21.09 4.20
C TYR A 844 5.76 21.31 3.67
N TYR A 845 6.57 20.25 3.63
CA TYR A 845 7.92 20.32 3.09
C TYR A 845 8.20 19.19 2.12
N LYS A 846 9.16 19.43 1.22
CA LYS A 846 9.71 18.42 0.34
C LYS A 846 11.23 18.54 0.30
N ILE A 847 11.90 17.40 0.22
CA ILE A 847 13.35 17.31 0.09
C ILE A 847 13.66 17.27 -1.39
N LEU A 848 14.57 18.15 -1.82
CA LEU A 848 15.17 18.16 -3.13
C LEU A 848 16.57 17.56 -2.94
N PHE A 849 16.76 16.35 -3.46
CA PHE A 849 18.05 15.65 -3.47
C PHE A 849 18.90 16.15 -4.62
#